data_AF-X0BI16-F1
#
_entry.id   AF-X0BI16-F1
#
_cell.length_a   1.000
_cell.length_b   1.000
_cell.length_c   1.000
_cell.angle_alpha   90.00
_cell.angle_beta   90.00
_cell.angle_gamma   90.00
#
_symmetry.space_group_name_H-M   'P 1'
#
loop_
_entity.id
_entity.type
_entity.pdbx_description
1 polymer ?
#
loop_
_entity_poly.entity_id
_entity_poly.type
_entity_poly.pdbx_seq_one_letter_code
_entity_poly.pdbx_strand_id
1 'polypeptide(L)'
;MCERYNITSWGSIEEYIRQFQQLYTTVNGRYMDRNHSKEVYKYYRRVCIPRFGHRPPNIDGKPVLNVDNLRVILTFNIAFDTSIFPGERHRISLAGCYQLLCYTGARPAELVDGERKKPKDNSLDELFGHKTSHSSSMENGTDPELSSNEKANLVEGLLTQETMGRGRPKALCYEDILMMIVRHPVTGRCIPAMAIKFIHHKGADNKPRPTIFFFTPTRKLLFCAVSTILALALHDDAFDAPSLTTASAIFGSRPPSYMVCTPLRWKASKLKIPVFRRYRGANLSEDEAMLYSKLRDDIGDQSLNSGHERRWTPRFARRGASNAANGDAPDSVRDQMMRHDPQFATFHHAYLNEIANFDLQNAFLEEEKQSQLFRLFAHVSLTRDPRATADMVPEEVWASLPPDPEIVKLEEERAELKEGNYRIDGHIHEEKIRQLTQEIRKKRSQRDRQVVKQYREHYFYNRPTWDIERQAQGEEEEEFSEPIINVTIPERARLGEIFCHQPDDLTEDQIFQLKIETVDLMVALCDKRETIKRNCIQERLKAYPSVKTEPLEIEHETSPSPNRFPLLLHVAQCPDCIGDERLSCEERTFTYCRPTVMNDHFDDQHLTKREQAERSGEKIRCEHPKCRDLKFQHINHFRNHVQKVHGVTLRSSEQVQQRRQRKERRRQMVRKQGLLV
;
A
#
# COMPACT_ATOMS: atom_id res chain seq x y z
N MET A 1 2.26 -33.09 1.11
CA MET A 1 1.48 -31.90 0.66
C MET A 1 0.26 -31.62 1.54
N CYS A 2 -0.61 -32.61 1.80
CA CYS A 2 -1.75 -32.45 2.73
C CYS A 2 -1.39 -32.65 4.22
N GLU A 3 -0.18 -33.12 4.55
CA GLU A 3 0.28 -33.32 5.93
C GLU A 3 0.45 -32.02 6.73
N ARG A 4 0.52 -30.86 6.07
CA ARG A 4 0.65 -29.56 6.76
C ARG A 4 -0.69 -28.87 7.04
N TYR A 5 -1.84 -29.48 6.75
CA TYR A 5 -3.19 -28.95 6.99
C TYR A 5 -3.51 -27.51 6.51
N ASN A 6 -2.59 -26.87 5.78
CA ASN A 6 -2.69 -25.45 5.42
C ASN A 6 -3.43 -25.20 4.10
N ILE A 7 -3.79 -26.25 3.34
CA ILE A 7 -4.51 -26.11 2.08
C ILE A 7 -5.99 -26.38 2.34
N THR A 8 -6.81 -25.33 2.23
CA THR A 8 -8.24 -25.40 2.55
C THR A 8 -9.14 -25.22 1.33
N SER A 9 -8.59 -24.89 0.16
CA SER A 9 -9.38 -24.57 -1.04
C SER A 9 -9.19 -25.59 -2.16
N TRP A 10 -10.30 -25.91 -2.84
CA TRP A 10 -10.28 -26.81 -3.98
C TRP A 10 -9.37 -26.30 -5.11
N GLY A 11 -9.50 -25.04 -5.52
CA GLY A 11 -8.71 -24.48 -6.62
C GLY A 11 -7.18 -24.55 -6.40
N SER A 12 -6.70 -24.49 -5.15
CA SER A 12 -5.28 -24.69 -4.86
C SER A 12 -4.82 -26.10 -5.21
N ILE A 13 -5.63 -27.12 -4.93
CA ILE A 13 -5.26 -28.51 -5.18
C ILE A 13 -5.35 -28.85 -6.67
N GLU A 14 -6.30 -28.27 -7.40
CA GLU A 14 -6.31 -28.41 -8.87
C GLU A 14 -5.04 -27.84 -9.50
N GLU A 15 -4.54 -26.70 -9.02
CA GLU A 15 -3.27 -26.14 -9.47
C GLU A 15 -2.09 -27.08 -9.17
N TYR A 16 -2.07 -27.72 -8.00
CA TYR A 16 -1.04 -28.72 -7.68
C TYR A 16 -1.17 -29.99 -8.52
N ILE A 17 -2.40 -30.46 -8.80
CA ILE A 17 -2.62 -31.58 -9.72
C ILE A 17 -2.11 -31.21 -11.11
N ARG A 18 -2.37 -29.99 -11.58
CA ARG A 18 -1.84 -29.48 -12.85
C ARG A 18 -0.32 -29.42 -12.85
N GLN A 19 0.30 -28.93 -11.78
CA GLN A 19 1.76 -28.90 -11.63
C GLN A 19 2.35 -30.31 -11.56
N PHE A 20 1.68 -31.26 -10.91
CA PHE A 20 2.08 -32.66 -10.90
C PHE A 20 2.00 -33.28 -12.31
N GLN A 21 0.96 -32.97 -13.08
CA GLN A 21 0.85 -33.39 -14.48
C GLN A 21 1.96 -32.78 -15.34
N GLN A 22 2.28 -31.51 -15.13
CA GLN A 22 3.40 -30.84 -15.80
C GLN A 22 4.73 -31.50 -15.44
N LEU A 23 4.99 -31.77 -14.16
CA LEU A 23 6.17 -32.47 -13.70
C LEU A 23 6.28 -33.86 -14.32
N TYR A 24 5.18 -34.63 -14.35
CA TYR A 24 5.14 -35.94 -15.02
C TYR A 24 5.54 -35.81 -16.50
N THR A 25 5.05 -34.79 -17.21
CA THR A 25 5.41 -34.55 -18.60
C THR A 25 6.88 -34.15 -18.76
N THR A 26 7.40 -33.29 -17.88
CA THR A 26 8.81 -32.89 -17.89
C THR A 26 9.74 -34.06 -17.63
N VAL A 27 9.42 -34.95 -16.68
CA VAL A 27 10.27 -36.08 -16.30
C VAL A 27 10.19 -37.22 -17.32
N ASN A 28 9.01 -37.51 -17.87
CA ASN A 28 8.80 -38.69 -18.72
C ASN A 28 8.83 -38.39 -20.22
N GLY A 29 8.95 -37.12 -20.62
CA GLY A 29 8.95 -36.70 -22.03
C GLY A 29 7.61 -36.93 -22.77
N ARG A 30 6.55 -37.34 -22.08
CA ARG A 30 5.22 -37.61 -22.64
C ARG A 30 4.10 -37.09 -21.75
N TYR A 31 2.98 -36.70 -22.36
CA TYR A 31 1.80 -36.28 -21.62
C TYR A 31 1.26 -37.41 -20.74
N MET A 32 0.71 -37.06 -19.57
CA MET A 32 -0.01 -38.01 -18.74
C MET A 32 -1.25 -38.49 -19.49
N ASP A 33 -1.51 -39.80 -19.44
CA ASP A 33 -2.72 -40.38 -20.02
C ASP A 33 -3.99 -39.69 -19.47
N ARG A 34 -4.96 -39.46 -20.35
CA ARG A 34 -6.15 -38.68 -20.03
C ARG A 34 -7.03 -39.40 -19.00
N ASN A 35 -7.06 -40.73 -18.99
CA ASN A 35 -7.81 -41.50 -17.99
C ASN A 35 -7.10 -41.44 -16.64
N HIS A 36 -5.78 -41.60 -16.60
CA HIS A 36 -5.00 -41.42 -15.36
C HIS A 36 -5.18 -40.02 -14.78
N SER A 37 -5.14 -38.98 -15.63
CA SER A 37 -5.42 -37.61 -15.23
C SER A 37 -6.80 -37.47 -14.57
N LYS A 38 -7.85 -38.08 -15.15
CA LYS A 38 -9.20 -38.09 -14.56
C LYS A 38 -9.25 -38.85 -13.23
N GLU A 39 -8.53 -39.96 -13.09
CA GLU A 39 -8.49 -40.71 -11.82
C GLU A 39 -7.88 -39.88 -10.69
N VAL A 40 -6.88 -39.03 -10.97
CA VAL A 40 -6.32 -38.10 -9.97
C VAL A 40 -7.40 -37.12 -9.47
N TYR A 41 -8.23 -36.57 -10.37
CA TYR A 41 -9.35 -35.70 -9.97
C TYR A 41 -10.46 -36.45 -9.23
N LYS A 42 -10.75 -37.71 -9.60
CA LYS A 42 -11.72 -38.55 -8.87
C LYS A 42 -11.25 -38.85 -7.46
N TYR A 43 -9.99 -39.25 -7.30
CA TYR A 43 -9.37 -39.48 -5.99
C TYR A 43 -9.43 -38.23 -5.13
N TYR A 44 -9.08 -37.08 -5.70
CA TYR A 44 -9.19 -35.80 -5.02
C TYR A 44 -10.63 -35.53 -4.52
N ARG A 45 -11.63 -35.67 -5.39
CA ARG A 45 -13.04 -35.39 -5.03
C ARG A 45 -13.60 -36.37 -4.00
N ARG A 46 -13.30 -37.67 -4.12
CA ARG A 46 -13.87 -38.73 -3.27
C ARG A 46 -13.13 -38.92 -1.95
N VAL A 47 -11.83 -38.67 -1.92
CA VAL A 47 -10.98 -38.97 -0.76
C VAL A 47 -10.47 -37.69 -0.11
N CYS A 48 -9.88 -36.78 -0.88
CA CYS A 48 -9.24 -35.60 -0.29
C CYS A 48 -10.27 -34.59 0.24
N ILE A 49 -11.37 -34.34 -0.46
CA ILE A 49 -12.40 -33.39 0.02
C ILE A 49 -13.00 -33.85 1.37
N PRO A 50 -13.54 -35.08 1.52
CA PRO A 50 -14.14 -35.49 2.78
C PRO A 50 -13.12 -35.62 3.91
N ARG A 51 -11.90 -36.07 3.61
CA ARG A 51 -10.85 -36.30 4.62
C ARG A 51 -10.28 -35.00 5.20
N PHE A 52 -10.19 -33.94 4.40
CA PHE A 52 -9.54 -32.69 4.79
C PHE A 52 -10.49 -31.50 4.84
N GLY A 53 -11.79 -31.69 4.60
CA GLY A 53 -12.80 -30.63 4.68
C GLY A 53 -12.56 -29.48 3.70
N HIS A 54 -12.03 -29.77 2.51
CA HIS A 54 -11.74 -28.71 1.54
C HIS A 54 -13.00 -27.95 1.13
N ARG A 55 -12.92 -26.62 1.11
CA ARG A 55 -14.04 -25.76 0.73
C ARG A 55 -14.39 -25.97 -0.75
N PRO A 56 -15.68 -26.11 -1.11
CA PRO A 56 -16.14 -26.12 -2.51
C PRO A 56 -15.78 -24.80 -3.24
N PRO A 57 -15.93 -24.72 -4.57
CA PRO A 57 -15.69 -23.48 -5.31
C PRO A 57 -16.59 -22.39 -4.73
N ASN A 58 -16.13 -21.15 -4.77
CA ASN A 58 -16.72 -20.04 -4.04
C ASN A 58 -18.22 -19.86 -4.34
N ILE A 59 -19.09 -20.37 -3.48
CA ILE A 59 -20.55 -20.34 -3.64
C ILE A 59 -21.09 -18.92 -3.39
N ASP A 60 -20.44 -18.16 -2.51
CA ASP A 60 -20.85 -16.80 -2.13
C ASP A 60 -20.57 -15.73 -3.21
N GLY A 61 -20.19 -16.14 -4.42
CA GLY A 61 -19.77 -15.22 -5.48
C GLY A 61 -18.39 -14.59 -5.24
N LYS A 62 -17.70 -14.25 -6.32
CA LYS A 62 -16.39 -13.57 -6.25
C LYS A 62 -16.60 -12.11 -5.81
N PRO A 63 -15.84 -11.60 -4.82
CA PRO A 63 -15.89 -10.18 -4.47
C PRO A 63 -15.35 -9.29 -5.60
N VAL A 64 -16.05 -8.19 -5.87
CA VAL A 64 -15.85 -7.24 -6.96
C VAL A 64 -15.94 -5.81 -6.41
N LEU A 65 -15.04 -4.92 -6.86
CA LEU A 65 -15.11 -3.48 -6.53
C LEU A 65 -15.88 -2.70 -7.60
N ASN A 66 -16.57 -1.65 -7.19
CA ASN A 66 -17.19 -0.64 -8.06
C ASN A 66 -16.67 0.78 -7.75
N VAL A 67 -17.33 1.79 -8.33
CA VAL A 67 -17.01 3.21 -8.11
C VAL A 67 -17.21 3.66 -6.66
N ASP A 68 -18.22 3.14 -5.96
CA ASP A 68 -18.49 3.48 -4.54
C ASP A 68 -17.43 2.87 -3.63
N ASN A 69 -17.01 1.63 -3.90
CA ASN A 69 -15.88 1.01 -3.23
C ASN A 69 -14.60 1.83 -3.39
N LEU A 70 -14.34 2.31 -4.62
CA LEU A 70 -13.19 3.16 -4.89
C LEU A 70 -13.30 4.50 -4.15
N ARG A 71 -14.50 5.10 -4.10
CA ARG A 71 -14.76 6.33 -3.33
C ARG A 71 -14.44 6.13 -1.86
N VAL A 72 -15.00 5.07 -1.25
CA VAL A 72 -14.82 4.76 0.18
C VAL A 72 -13.34 4.59 0.51
N ILE A 73 -12.62 3.76 -0.24
CA ILE A 73 -11.21 3.47 0.10
C ILE A 73 -10.29 4.68 -0.13
N LEU A 74 -10.53 5.48 -1.17
CA LEU A 74 -9.73 6.68 -1.43
C LEU A 74 -10.00 7.78 -0.41
N THR A 75 -11.26 7.98 -0.05
CA THR A 75 -11.67 8.93 0.99
C THR A 75 -11.09 8.50 2.34
N PHE A 76 -11.22 7.22 2.69
CA PHE A 76 -10.63 6.66 3.90
C PHE A 76 -9.11 6.88 3.95
N ASN A 77 -8.38 6.52 2.89
CA ASN A 77 -6.93 6.65 2.81
C ASN A 77 -6.42 8.08 3.11
N ILE A 78 -7.16 9.11 2.72
CA ILE A 78 -6.77 10.52 2.93
C ILE A 78 -7.39 11.09 4.20
N ALA A 79 -8.71 10.98 4.38
CA ALA A 79 -9.43 11.71 5.43
C ALA A 79 -9.48 10.98 6.78
N PHE A 80 -9.53 9.63 6.79
CA PHE A 80 -9.92 8.87 7.98
C PHE A 80 -8.88 7.85 8.47
N ASP A 81 -7.94 7.45 7.63
CA ASP A 81 -6.96 6.42 7.98
C ASP A 81 -5.93 6.93 8.99
N THR A 82 -6.05 6.48 10.23
CA THR A 82 -5.15 6.86 11.34
C THR A 82 -3.83 6.09 11.35
N SER A 83 -3.64 5.15 10.41
CA SER A 83 -2.40 4.37 10.29
C SER A 83 -1.20 5.27 10.05
N ILE A 84 -0.07 5.00 10.70
CA ILE A 84 1.16 5.77 10.52
C ILE A 84 1.99 5.15 9.40
N PHE A 85 2.20 5.91 8.31
CA PHE A 85 3.11 5.53 7.23
C PHE A 85 4.50 6.14 7.44
N PRO A 86 5.55 5.56 6.84
CA PRO A 86 6.90 6.15 6.87
C PRO A 86 7.00 7.59 6.37
N GLY A 87 6.13 7.96 5.43
CA GLY A 87 5.92 9.31 4.92
C GLY A 87 4.62 9.38 4.12
N GLU A 88 4.05 10.57 4.01
CA GLU A 88 2.70 10.75 3.48
C GLU A 88 2.60 10.63 1.95
N ARG A 89 3.73 10.70 1.22
CA ARG A 89 3.80 10.29 -0.22
C ARG A 89 3.27 8.87 -0.42
N HIS A 90 3.36 8.01 0.60
CA HIS A 90 2.83 6.65 0.54
C HIS A 90 1.30 6.65 0.33
N ARG A 91 0.55 7.58 0.96
CA ARG A 91 -0.91 7.69 0.75
C ARG A 91 -1.26 8.09 -0.67
N ILE A 92 -0.50 9.03 -1.25
CA ILE A 92 -0.66 9.45 -2.65
C ILE A 92 -0.34 8.27 -3.59
N SER A 93 0.69 7.50 -3.25
CA SER A 93 1.07 6.28 -3.99
C SER A 93 -0.02 5.20 -3.93
N LEU A 94 -0.64 4.99 -2.76
CA LEU A 94 -1.77 4.06 -2.59
C LEU A 94 -2.98 4.53 -3.40
N ALA A 95 -3.33 5.81 -3.34
CA ALA A 95 -4.42 6.38 -4.13
C ALA A 95 -4.23 6.13 -5.63
N GLY A 96 -3.02 6.40 -6.15
CA GLY A 96 -2.67 6.12 -7.54
C GLY A 96 -2.75 4.64 -7.89
N CYS A 97 -2.26 3.75 -7.01
CA CYS A 97 -2.40 2.32 -7.20
C CYS A 97 -3.86 1.87 -7.25
N TYR A 98 -4.72 2.36 -6.35
CA TYR A 98 -6.13 1.96 -6.30
C TYR A 98 -6.90 2.43 -7.54
N GLN A 99 -6.68 3.67 -7.95
CA GLN A 99 -7.24 4.23 -9.19
C GLN A 99 -6.80 3.39 -10.40
N LEU A 100 -5.49 3.21 -10.61
CA LEU A 100 -4.97 2.48 -11.77
C LEU A 100 -5.43 1.01 -11.80
N LEU A 101 -5.46 0.33 -10.66
CA LEU A 101 -5.96 -1.06 -10.57
C LEU A 101 -7.44 -1.16 -10.95
N CYS A 102 -8.27 -0.22 -10.49
CA CYS A 102 -9.71 -0.22 -10.77
C CYS A 102 -10.01 0.18 -12.22
N TYR A 103 -9.24 1.09 -12.82
CA TYR A 103 -9.49 1.59 -14.17
C TYR A 103 -8.96 0.67 -15.28
N THR A 104 -7.92 -0.10 -15.00
CA THR A 104 -7.25 -0.91 -16.05
C THR A 104 -7.38 -2.41 -15.83
N GLY A 105 -7.71 -2.83 -14.61
CA GLY A 105 -7.61 -4.23 -14.21
C GLY A 105 -6.17 -4.77 -14.27
N ALA A 106 -5.14 -3.93 -14.35
CA ALA A 106 -3.74 -4.37 -14.37
C ALA A 106 -3.40 -5.25 -13.16
N ARG A 107 -2.43 -6.15 -13.32
CA ARG A 107 -1.90 -6.89 -12.18
C ARG A 107 -1.08 -5.95 -11.30
N PRO A 108 -1.07 -6.15 -9.98
CA PRO A 108 -0.27 -5.33 -9.05
C PRO A 108 1.22 -5.30 -9.41
N ALA A 109 1.75 -6.42 -9.91
CA ALA A 109 3.15 -6.54 -10.35
C ALA A 109 3.50 -5.63 -11.55
N GLU A 110 2.51 -5.03 -12.20
CA GLU A 110 2.72 -4.06 -13.27
C GLU A 110 2.87 -2.63 -12.74
N LEU A 111 2.45 -2.39 -11.49
CA LEU A 111 2.55 -1.09 -10.80
C LEU A 111 3.69 -1.06 -9.78
N VAL A 112 3.82 -2.13 -9.02
CA VAL A 112 4.74 -2.29 -7.88
C VAL A 112 5.56 -3.56 -8.02
N ASP A 113 6.64 -3.69 -7.26
CA ASP A 113 7.54 -4.84 -7.31
C ASP A 113 6.80 -6.14 -6.97
N GLY A 114 6.60 -6.96 -8.01
CA GLY A 114 5.98 -8.27 -7.93
C GLY A 114 6.96 -9.44 -7.87
N GLU A 115 8.27 -9.20 -7.78
CA GLU A 115 9.25 -10.28 -7.78
C GLU A 115 9.12 -11.16 -6.53
N ARG A 116 8.92 -12.46 -6.77
CA ARG A 116 8.98 -13.47 -5.72
C ARG A 116 10.44 -13.68 -5.39
N LYS A 117 10.80 -13.57 -4.11
CA LYS A 117 12.14 -13.97 -3.64
C LYS A 117 12.40 -15.41 -4.07
N LYS A 118 13.44 -15.63 -4.86
CA LYS A 118 13.88 -16.98 -5.23
C LYS A 118 14.26 -17.74 -3.94
N PRO A 119 13.93 -19.05 -3.85
CA PRO A 119 14.49 -19.92 -2.82
C PRO A 119 16.00 -19.75 -2.77
N LYS A 120 16.56 -19.61 -1.56
CA LYS A 120 17.99 -19.39 -1.34
C LYS A 120 18.80 -20.69 -1.31
N ASP A 121 18.13 -21.82 -1.46
CA ASP A 121 18.61 -23.17 -1.20
C ASP A 121 18.98 -23.93 -2.48
N ASN A 122 19.25 -23.23 -3.60
CA ASN A 122 19.60 -23.81 -4.92
C ASN A 122 18.62 -24.86 -5.48
N SER A 123 17.47 -25.07 -4.82
CA SER A 123 16.44 -26.05 -5.19
C SER A 123 15.87 -25.86 -6.61
N LEU A 124 15.89 -24.62 -7.11
CA LEU A 124 15.48 -24.28 -8.47
C LEU A 124 16.43 -24.84 -9.54
N ASP A 125 17.74 -24.79 -9.29
CA ASP A 125 18.74 -25.24 -10.26
C ASP A 125 18.80 -26.77 -10.31
N GLU A 126 18.59 -27.42 -9.17
CA GLU A 126 18.54 -28.87 -9.03
C GLU A 126 17.31 -29.48 -9.73
N LEU A 127 16.15 -28.81 -9.67
CA LEU A 127 14.90 -29.29 -10.26
C LEU A 127 14.75 -28.96 -11.76
N PHE A 128 15.38 -27.90 -12.26
CA PHE A 128 15.11 -27.37 -13.61
C PHE A 128 16.38 -27.10 -14.46
N GLY A 129 17.56 -27.52 -14.00
CA GLY A 129 18.85 -27.26 -14.66
C GLY A 129 19.10 -27.99 -15.99
N HIS A 130 18.35 -29.06 -16.29
CA HIS A 130 18.46 -29.77 -17.56
C HIS A 130 17.41 -29.31 -18.58
N LYS A 131 17.81 -28.39 -19.46
CA LYS A 131 17.04 -28.00 -20.65
C LYS A 131 16.99 -29.17 -21.64
N THR A 132 15.81 -29.70 -21.93
CA THR A 132 15.57 -30.46 -23.16
C THR A 132 15.27 -29.49 -24.31
N SER A 133 16.22 -29.40 -25.23
CA SER A 133 16.10 -28.83 -26.57
C SER A 133 15.04 -29.58 -27.38
N HIS A 134 14.19 -28.89 -28.15
CA HIS A 134 13.90 -29.19 -29.56
C HIS A 134 12.98 -28.13 -30.22
N SER A 135 13.39 -27.74 -31.43
CA SER A 135 12.80 -26.89 -32.49
C SER A 135 11.40 -27.34 -32.95
N SER A 136 10.58 -26.64 -33.76
CA SER A 136 10.71 -25.82 -35.00
C SER A 136 9.31 -25.21 -35.27
N SER A 137 9.01 -24.23 -36.14
CA SER A 137 9.44 -23.93 -37.51
C SER A 137 8.99 -22.52 -37.93
N MET A 138 9.80 -21.87 -38.77
CA MET A 138 9.50 -20.63 -39.52
C MET A 138 8.69 -20.92 -40.79
N GLU A 139 7.89 -19.96 -41.25
CA GLU A 139 7.65 -19.73 -42.68
C GLU A 139 7.33 -18.24 -42.94
N ASN A 140 7.95 -17.71 -44.00
CA ASN A 140 8.00 -16.31 -44.43
C ASN A 140 6.89 -15.98 -45.46
N GLY A 141 6.43 -14.72 -45.47
CA GLY A 141 5.70 -14.11 -46.58
C GLY A 141 5.77 -12.59 -46.55
N THR A 142 6.33 -11.98 -47.59
CA THR A 142 6.68 -10.57 -47.78
C THR A 142 5.54 -9.70 -48.36
N ASP A 143 5.21 -8.58 -47.67
CA ASP A 143 4.98 -7.15 -48.05
C ASP A 143 4.22 -6.71 -49.34
N PRO A 144 3.77 -5.43 -49.49
CA PRO A 144 3.43 -4.35 -48.53
C PRO A 144 2.19 -3.47 -48.93
N GLU A 145 1.64 -2.65 -48.01
CA GLU A 145 1.13 -1.30 -48.34
C GLU A 145 0.96 -0.43 -47.07
N LEU A 146 1.67 0.71 -47.02
CA LEU A 146 1.73 1.65 -45.91
C LEU A 146 0.60 2.69 -45.96
N SER A 147 -0.24 2.76 -44.92
CA SER A 147 -1.04 3.96 -44.64
C SER A 147 -1.26 4.17 -43.13
N SER A 148 -1.12 5.42 -42.67
CA SER A 148 -1.40 5.95 -41.32
C SER A 148 -0.69 5.31 -40.10
N ASN A 149 -0.10 4.14 -40.29
CA ASN A 149 0.42 3.26 -39.25
C ASN A 149 1.82 3.66 -38.75
N GLU A 150 2.53 4.59 -39.38
CA GLU A 150 3.92 4.93 -39.02
C GLU A 150 4.06 5.58 -37.65
N LYS A 151 3.07 6.37 -37.18
CA LYS A 151 3.11 6.97 -35.83
C LYS A 151 2.74 5.94 -34.74
N ALA A 152 1.81 5.04 -35.05
CA ALA A 152 1.46 3.92 -34.17
C ALA A 152 2.59 2.89 -34.12
N ASN A 153 3.25 2.59 -35.24
CA ASN A 153 4.39 1.68 -35.38
C ASN A 153 5.69 2.28 -34.85
N LEU A 154 5.88 3.60 -34.85
CA LEU A 154 7.01 4.25 -34.17
C LEU A 154 6.85 4.13 -32.66
N VAL A 155 5.63 4.32 -32.15
CA VAL A 155 5.31 4.06 -30.74
C VAL A 155 5.48 2.56 -30.47
N GLU A 156 4.83 1.68 -31.21
CA GLU A 156 4.91 0.22 -31.04
C GLU A 156 6.34 -0.33 -31.19
N GLY A 157 7.15 0.24 -32.08
CA GLY A 157 8.57 -0.07 -32.29
C GLY A 157 9.47 0.39 -31.13
N LEU A 158 9.27 1.62 -30.62
CA LEU A 158 9.91 2.08 -29.38
C LEU A 158 9.46 1.25 -28.17
N LEU A 159 8.22 0.78 -28.19
CA LEU A 159 7.62 0.03 -27.11
C LEU A 159 8.02 -1.47 -27.12
N THR A 160 8.33 -2.06 -28.27
CA THR A 160 8.70 -3.49 -28.39
C THR A 160 10.20 -3.76 -28.18
N GLN A 161 11.06 -2.75 -28.32
CA GLN A 161 12.52 -2.93 -28.30
C GLN A 161 13.14 -3.29 -26.94
N GLU A 162 12.44 -3.09 -25.82
CA GLU A 162 13.11 -2.97 -24.53
C GLU A 162 12.62 -3.99 -23.45
N THR A 163 11.87 -5.05 -23.73
CA THR A 163 11.28 -5.87 -22.64
C THR A 163 12.24 -6.86 -21.92
N MET A 164 13.51 -6.96 -22.31
CA MET A 164 14.53 -7.79 -21.64
C MET A 164 15.81 -6.97 -21.40
N GLY A 165 16.24 -6.80 -20.13
CA GLY A 165 17.57 -6.24 -19.81
C GLY A 165 17.70 -4.71 -19.61
N ARG A 166 16.61 -3.95 -19.43
CA ARG A 166 16.63 -2.46 -19.29
C ARG A 166 17.42 -1.89 -18.10
N GLY A 167 17.88 -2.71 -17.17
CA GLY A 167 18.54 -2.23 -15.93
C GLY A 167 17.60 -1.38 -15.07
N ARG A 168 16.34 -1.80 -14.93
CA ARG A 168 15.31 -1.14 -14.11
C ARG A 168 14.45 -2.15 -13.35
N PRO A 169 13.71 -1.73 -12.31
CA PRO A 169 12.79 -2.61 -11.58
C PRO A 169 11.59 -3.09 -12.41
N LYS A 170 11.06 -4.28 -12.09
CA LYS A 170 9.77 -4.78 -12.61
C LYS A 170 8.60 -4.07 -11.92
N ALA A 171 8.37 -2.81 -12.28
CA ALA A 171 7.31 -1.94 -11.78
C ALA A 171 6.98 -0.83 -12.80
N LEU A 172 5.97 -0.01 -12.52
CA LEU A 172 5.63 1.16 -13.36
C LEU A 172 6.68 2.26 -13.18
N CYS A 173 7.39 2.60 -14.25
CA CYS A 173 8.40 3.66 -14.28
C CYS A 173 7.90 4.88 -15.07
N TYR A 174 8.57 6.04 -14.93
CA TYR A 174 8.20 7.23 -15.70
C TYR A 174 8.25 7.02 -17.21
N GLU A 175 9.21 6.23 -17.72
CA GLU A 175 9.31 5.89 -19.15
C GLU A 175 8.08 5.12 -19.69
N ASP A 176 7.31 4.48 -18.81
CA ASP A 176 6.09 3.77 -19.18
C ASP A 176 4.88 4.71 -19.31
N ILE A 177 5.03 5.99 -18.95
CA ILE A 177 3.98 7.01 -18.94
C ILE A 177 4.30 8.08 -20.00
N LEU A 178 3.38 8.31 -20.92
CA LEU A 178 3.40 9.47 -21.79
C LEU A 178 2.43 10.52 -21.23
N MET A 179 2.97 11.54 -20.57
CA MET A 179 2.20 12.71 -20.14
C MET A 179 2.14 13.73 -21.26
N MET A 180 0.99 14.38 -21.44
CA MET A 180 0.78 15.33 -22.54
C MET A 180 -0.25 16.40 -22.18
N ILE A 181 -0.17 17.56 -22.82
CA ILE A 181 -1.24 18.53 -22.86
C ILE A 181 -1.99 18.36 -24.19
N VAL A 182 -3.30 18.14 -24.13
CA VAL A 182 -4.15 17.94 -25.30
C VAL A 182 -5.18 19.05 -25.39
N ARG A 183 -5.36 19.59 -26.59
CA ARG A 183 -6.48 20.47 -26.92
C ARG A 183 -7.72 19.62 -27.15
N HIS A 184 -8.70 19.72 -26.25
CA HIS A 184 -9.95 18.97 -26.36
C HIS A 184 -10.66 19.34 -27.67
N PRO A 185 -11.06 18.36 -28.50
CA PRO A 185 -11.56 18.62 -29.85
C PRO A 185 -12.86 19.42 -29.87
N VAL A 186 -13.74 19.20 -28.89
CA VAL A 186 -15.03 19.92 -28.79
C VAL A 186 -14.91 21.25 -28.04
N THR A 187 -14.36 21.27 -26.83
CA THR A 187 -14.33 22.48 -25.99
C THR A 187 -13.17 23.43 -26.28
N GLY A 188 -12.16 23.02 -27.06
CA GLY A 188 -10.95 23.80 -27.35
C GLY A 188 -10.02 24.03 -26.15
N ARG A 189 -10.43 23.61 -24.94
CA ARG A 189 -9.65 23.73 -23.70
C ARG A 189 -8.43 22.83 -23.74
N CYS A 190 -7.31 23.31 -23.22
CA CYS A 190 -6.09 22.53 -23.07
C CYS A 190 -6.14 21.79 -21.72
N ILE A 191 -6.02 20.46 -21.74
CA ILE A 191 -6.07 19.63 -20.53
C ILE A 191 -4.87 18.69 -20.50
N PRO A 192 -4.32 18.37 -19.31
CA PRO A 192 -3.35 17.28 -19.20
C PRO A 192 -4.06 15.95 -19.46
N ALA A 193 -3.41 15.05 -20.18
CA ALA A 193 -3.82 13.68 -20.37
C ALA A 193 -2.58 12.77 -20.23
N MET A 194 -2.80 11.51 -19.90
CA MET A 194 -1.70 10.54 -19.86
C MET A 194 -2.07 9.25 -20.57
N ALA A 195 -1.08 8.65 -21.23
CA ALA A 195 -1.15 7.28 -21.68
C ALA A 195 -0.16 6.45 -20.84
N ILE A 196 -0.62 5.34 -20.28
CA ILE A 196 0.24 4.42 -19.52
C ILE A 196 0.34 3.11 -20.27
N LYS A 197 1.56 2.69 -20.54
CA LYS A 197 1.86 1.39 -21.12
C LYS A 197 2.21 0.41 -20.01
N PHE A 198 1.46 -0.67 -19.97
CA PHE A 198 1.67 -1.75 -19.03
C PHE A 198 2.38 -2.92 -19.72
N ILE A 199 3.53 -3.34 -19.17
CA ILE A 199 4.46 -4.28 -19.82
C ILE A 199 4.81 -5.53 -19.00
N HIS A 200 4.67 -5.48 -17.67
CA HIS A 200 5.11 -6.54 -16.76
C HIS A 200 3.98 -7.55 -16.44
N HIS A 201 3.20 -7.95 -17.46
CA HIS A 201 2.11 -8.91 -17.28
C HIS A 201 2.61 -10.35 -17.14
N LYS A 202 1.72 -11.26 -16.71
CA LYS A 202 2.04 -12.68 -16.56
C LYS A 202 2.45 -13.27 -17.92
N GLY A 203 3.65 -13.86 -17.98
CA GLY A 203 4.20 -14.46 -19.20
C GLY A 203 4.85 -13.45 -20.15
N ALA A 204 5.00 -12.19 -19.75
CA ALA A 204 5.63 -11.13 -20.57
C ALA A 204 7.06 -11.49 -21.02
N ASP A 205 7.83 -12.16 -20.15
CA ASP A 205 9.20 -12.61 -20.46
C ASP A 205 9.25 -13.56 -21.69
N ASN A 206 8.15 -14.27 -21.98
CA ASN A 206 8.06 -15.21 -23.10
C ASN A 206 7.25 -14.65 -24.29
N LYS A 207 6.12 -13.97 -24.00
CA LYS A 207 5.20 -13.42 -25.01
C LYS A 207 4.77 -11.99 -24.59
N PRO A 208 5.53 -10.97 -24.98
CA PRO A 208 5.18 -9.59 -24.66
C PRO A 208 3.89 -9.22 -25.39
N ARG A 209 2.91 -8.71 -24.63
CA ARG A 209 1.63 -8.16 -25.08
C ARG A 209 1.38 -6.88 -24.29
N PRO A 210 2.10 -5.79 -24.58
CA PRO A 210 1.89 -4.53 -23.88
C PRO A 210 0.47 -4.02 -24.12
N THR A 211 -0.09 -3.32 -23.15
CA THR A 211 -1.42 -2.67 -23.30
C THR A 211 -1.31 -1.23 -22.84
N ILE A 212 -1.86 -0.32 -23.64
CA ILE A 212 -1.82 1.12 -23.38
C ILE A 212 -3.22 1.56 -22.97
N PHE A 213 -3.32 2.28 -21.85
CA PHE A 213 -4.55 2.91 -21.40
C PHE A 213 -4.39 4.42 -21.40
N PHE A 214 -5.40 5.14 -21.88
CA PHE A 214 -5.46 6.59 -21.86
C PHE A 214 -6.32 7.07 -20.69
N PHE A 215 -5.90 8.16 -20.07
CA PHE A 215 -6.58 8.78 -18.94
C PHE A 215 -6.70 10.28 -19.17
N THR A 216 -7.88 10.81 -18.83
CA THR A 216 -8.16 12.24 -18.81
C THR A 216 -8.56 12.67 -17.39
N PRO A 217 -8.46 13.96 -17.05
CA PRO A 217 -8.81 14.44 -15.72
C PRO A 217 -10.31 14.32 -15.49
N THR A 218 -10.70 13.73 -14.37
CA THR A 218 -12.11 13.59 -13.97
C THR A 218 -12.64 14.89 -13.38
N ARG A 219 -13.97 15.09 -13.40
CA ARG A 219 -14.62 16.21 -12.69
C ARG A 219 -14.57 16.03 -11.17
N LYS A 220 -14.84 14.82 -10.68
CA LYS A 220 -14.62 14.45 -9.27
C LYS A 220 -13.13 14.20 -9.03
N LEU A 221 -12.51 15.04 -8.20
CA LEU A 221 -11.05 15.12 -8.05
C LEU A 221 -10.47 13.88 -7.39
N LEU A 222 -11.23 13.25 -6.49
CA LEU A 222 -10.90 11.98 -5.86
C LEU A 222 -10.56 10.87 -6.87
N PHE A 223 -11.18 10.89 -8.05
CA PHE A 223 -11.01 9.89 -9.10
C PHE A 223 -9.93 10.27 -10.15
N CYS A 224 -9.25 11.40 -9.98
CA CYS A 224 -8.36 11.92 -11.01
C CYS A 224 -6.95 11.29 -10.91
N ALA A 225 -6.75 10.15 -11.58
CA ALA A 225 -5.43 9.49 -11.65
C ALA A 225 -4.34 10.38 -12.30
N VAL A 226 -4.73 11.26 -13.22
CA VAL A 226 -3.81 12.23 -13.84
C VAL A 226 -3.24 13.17 -12.79
N SER A 227 -4.08 13.73 -11.92
CA SER A 227 -3.64 14.61 -10.82
C SER A 227 -2.69 13.89 -9.87
N THR A 228 -2.98 12.62 -9.53
CA THR A 228 -2.09 11.81 -8.67
C THR A 228 -0.70 11.63 -9.29
N ILE A 229 -0.62 11.29 -10.58
CA ILE A 229 0.66 11.11 -11.29
C ILE A 229 1.40 12.45 -11.46
N LEU A 230 0.69 13.54 -11.74
CA LEU A 230 1.28 14.89 -11.81
C LEU A 230 1.89 15.31 -10.47
N ALA A 231 1.20 15.07 -9.35
CA ALA A 231 1.73 15.38 -8.03
C ALA A 231 3.01 14.60 -7.72
N LEU A 232 3.03 13.30 -8.01
CA LEU A 232 4.23 12.48 -7.83
C LEU A 232 5.37 12.92 -8.77
N ALA A 233 5.07 13.30 -10.01
CA ALA A 233 6.05 13.82 -10.96
C ALA A 233 6.66 15.16 -10.55
N LEU A 234 5.84 16.07 -10.00
CA LEU A 234 6.29 17.35 -9.46
C LEU A 234 7.17 17.14 -8.22
N HIS A 235 6.75 16.29 -7.29
CA HIS A 235 7.55 15.93 -6.10
C HIS A 235 8.89 15.30 -6.47
N ASP A 236 8.90 14.46 -7.50
CA ASP A 236 10.11 13.79 -7.98
C ASP A 236 11.00 14.70 -8.87
N ASP A 237 10.59 15.93 -9.17
CA ASP A 237 11.24 16.83 -10.14
C ASP A 237 11.51 16.12 -11.48
N ALA A 238 10.45 15.49 -12.00
CA ALA A 238 10.56 14.53 -13.10
C ALA A 238 10.52 15.16 -14.50
N PHE A 239 9.96 16.37 -14.65
CA PHE A 239 9.79 17.03 -15.93
C PHE A 239 11.09 17.61 -16.47
N ASP A 240 11.36 17.40 -17.75
CA ASP A 240 12.57 17.91 -18.41
C ASP A 240 12.51 19.42 -18.64
N ALA A 241 11.31 19.95 -18.90
CA ALA A 241 11.09 21.38 -19.07
C ALA A 241 11.27 22.12 -17.72
N PRO A 242 12.23 23.06 -17.61
CA PRO A 242 12.56 23.71 -16.34
C PRO A 242 11.46 24.64 -15.81
N SER A 243 10.48 24.99 -16.64
CA SER A 243 9.31 25.79 -16.25
C SER A 243 8.19 24.99 -15.59
N LEU A 244 8.20 23.65 -15.71
CA LEU A 244 7.13 22.79 -15.18
C LEU A 244 7.39 22.37 -13.73
N THR A 245 7.44 23.36 -12.85
CA THR A 245 7.76 23.19 -11.42
C THR A 245 6.53 23.25 -10.50
N THR A 246 5.38 23.67 -11.02
CA THR A 246 4.13 23.83 -10.25
C THR A 246 2.94 23.24 -11.00
N ALA A 247 1.86 22.89 -10.27
CA ALA A 247 0.63 22.45 -10.91
C ALA A 247 0.09 23.53 -11.86
N SER A 248 0.07 24.79 -11.44
CA SER A 248 -0.39 25.91 -12.27
C SER A 248 0.36 26.03 -13.60
N ALA A 249 1.68 25.79 -13.63
CA ALA A 249 2.46 25.82 -14.87
C ALA A 249 2.04 24.69 -15.82
N ILE A 250 1.78 23.50 -15.30
CA ILE A 250 1.34 22.34 -16.09
C ILE A 250 -0.07 22.57 -16.64
N PHE A 251 -1.03 22.93 -15.77
CA PHE A 251 -2.42 23.16 -16.17
C PHE A 251 -2.58 24.41 -17.06
N GLY A 252 -1.68 25.39 -16.95
CA GLY A 252 -1.64 26.57 -17.80
C GLY A 252 -0.95 26.37 -19.16
N SER A 253 -0.26 25.24 -19.36
CA SER A 253 0.46 24.95 -20.60
C SER A 253 -0.50 24.76 -21.79
N ARG A 254 -0.06 25.16 -22.98
CA ARG A 254 -0.87 25.09 -24.21
C ARG A 254 -0.04 24.56 -25.36
N PRO A 255 -0.56 23.61 -26.16
CA PRO A 255 0.06 23.25 -27.41
C PRO A 255 0.08 24.44 -28.37
N PRO A 256 1.09 24.55 -29.25
CA PRO A 256 1.08 25.49 -30.36
C PRO A 256 -0.24 25.42 -31.13
N SER A 257 -0.69 26.54 -31.71
CA SER A 257 -2.00 26.62 -32.38
C SER A 257 -2.19 25.59 -33.49
N TYR A 258 -1.10 25.21 -34.17
CA TYR A 258 -1.09 24.21 -35.24
C TYR A 258 -0.96 22.76 -34.75
N MET A 259 -0.86 22.53 -33.43
CA MET A 259 -0.76 21.20 -32.83
C MET A 259 -1.98 20.90 -31.94
N VAL A 260 -2.44 19.66 -31.98
CA VAL A 260 -3.52 19.18 -31.10
C VAL A 260 -2.98 18.77 -29.72
N CYS A 261 -1.70 18.41 -29.64
CA CYS A 261 -1.10 17.84 -28.44
C CYS A 261 0.38 18.22 -28.32
N THR A 262 0.85 18.42 -27.09
CA THR A 262 2.27 18.59 -26.76
C THR A 262 2.66 17.61 -25.66
N PRO A 263 3.60 16.68 -25.92
CA PRO A 263 4.08 15.75 -24.89
C PRO A 263 4.93 16.49 -23.85
N LEU A 264 4.71 16.18 -22.57
CA LEU A 264 5.57 16.62 -21.47
C LEU A 264 6.68 15.58 -21.29
N ARG A 265 7.93 15.97 -21.54
CA ARG A 265 9.07 15.05 -21.48
C ARG A 265 9.55 14.87 -20.05
N TRP A 266 9.98 13.65 -19.73
CA TRP A 266 10.68 13.33 -18.49
C TRP A 266 12.18 13.56 -18.64
N LYS A 267 12.86 13.93 -17.56
CA LYS A 267 14.32 13.94 -17.50
C LYS A 267 14.87 12.55 -17.78
N ALA A 268 15.95 12.46 -18.55
CA ALA A 268 16.59 11.18 -18.86
C ALA A 268 16.98 10.38 -17.60
N SER A 269 17.38 11.06 -16.53
CA SER A 269 17.72 10.46 -15.22
C SER A 269 16.52 9.88 -14.47
N LYS A 270 15.28 10.23 -14.85
CA LYS A 270 14.05 9.85 -14.16
C LYS A 270 13.30 8.72 -14.86
N LEU A 271 13.59 8.47 -16.14
CA LEU A 271 12.91 7.48 -16.98
C LEU A 271 12.77 6.10 -16.31
N LYS A 272 13.86 5.59 -15.73
CA LYS A 272 13.91 4.25 -15.11
C LYS A 272 13.46 4.21 -13.66
N ILE A 273 13.16 5.36 -13.06
CA ILE A 273 12.74 5.45 -11.66
C ILE A 273 11.28 5.00 -11.54
N PRO A 274 10.95 4.06 -10.62
CA PRO A 274 9.57 3.68 -10.35
C PRO A 274 8.76 4.87 -9.83
N VAL A 275 7.52 5.01 -10.27
CA VAL A 275 6.62 6.07 -9.78
C VAL A 275 6.25 5.81 -8.30
N PHE A 276 5.86 4.57 -8.00
CA PHE A 276 5.51 4.11 -6.66
C PHE A 276 6.74 3.51 -5.98
N ARG A 277 7.47 4.33 -5.22
CA ARG A 277 8.74 3.97 -4.58
C ARG A 277 8.56 3.46 -3.16
N ARG A 278 9.46 2.59 -2.71
CA ARG A 278 9.46 2.08 -1.33
C ARG A 278 10.16 3.03 -0.38
N TYR A 279 9.79 2.93 0.90
CA TYR A 279 10.53 3.56 1.99
C TYR A 279 11.52 2.58 2.62
N ARG A 280 12.71 3.08 2.97
CA ARG A 280 13.68 2.44 3.86
C ARG A 280 13.78 3.23 5.15
N GLY A 281 13.14 2.72 6.21
CA GLY A 281 12.94 3.53 7.41
C GLY A 281 12.05 4.73 7.07
N ALA A 282 12.50 5.94 7.38
CA ALA A 282 11.79 7.18 7.07
C ALA A 282 12.20 7.86 5.75
N ASN A 283 13.07 7.23 4.97
CA ASN A 283 13.58 7.80 3.72
C ASN A 283 12.96 7.07 2.53
N LEU A 284 12.52 7.85 1.54
CA LEU A 284 12.07 7.32 0.26
C LEU A 284 13.28 6.79 -0.51
N SER A 285 13.17 5.61 -1.10
CA SER A 285 14.23 5.06 -1.94
C SER A 285 14.37 5.87 -3.23
N GLU A 286 15.58 5.98 -3.76
CA GLU A 286 15.83 6.69 -5.01
C GLU A 286 15.22 5.97 -6.21
N ASP A 287 15.41 4.64 -6.31
CA ASP A 287 15.12 3.84 -7.50
C ASP A 287 14.35 2.54 -7.21
N GLU A 288 14.04 2.22 -5.96
CA GLU A 288 13.41 0.94 -5.61
C GLU A 288 11.89 1.06 -5.51
N ALA A 289 11.18 0.18 -6.22
CA ALA A 289 9.73 0.15 -6.25
C ALA A 289 9.12 -0.33 -4.92
N MET A 290 7.90 0.13 -4.63
CA MET A 290 7.06 -0.38 -3.55
C MET A 290 6.89 -1.90 -3.69
N LEU A 291 6.84 -2.63 -2.58
CA LEU A 291 6.64 -4.08 -2.61
C LEU A 291 5.17 -4.44 -2.79
N TYR A 292 4.88 -5.49 -3.56
CA TYR A 292 3.53 -6.07 -3.66
C TYR A 292 2.91 -6.39 -2.31
N SER A 293 3.70 -6.94 -1.37
CA SER A 293 3.22 -7.26 -0.03
C SER A 293 2.73 -6.02 0.70
N LYS A 294 3.42 -4.89 0.56
CA LYS A 294 3.04 -3.62 1.19
C LYS A 294 1.70 -3.12 0.64
N LEU A 295 1.56 -3.06 -0.68
CA LEU A 295 0.29 -2.68 -1.33
C LEU A 295 -0.87 -3.60 -0.93
N ARG A 296 -0.64 -4.92 -0.89
CA ARG A 296 -1.64 -5.93 -0.50
C ARG A 296 -2.04 -5.79 0.96
N ASP A 297 -1.08 -5.59 1.84
CA ASP A 297 -1.34 -5.52 3.28
C ASP A 297 -2.10 -4.22 3.58
N ASP A 298 -1.68 -3.09 3.00
CA ASP A 298 -2.31 -1.77 3.17
C ASP A 298 -3.76 -1.73 2.68
N ILE A 299 -4.04 -2.18 1.44
CA ILE A 299 -5.43 -2.21 0.95
C ILE A 299 -6.29 -3.15 1.80
N GLY A 300 -5.71 -4.24 2.31
CA GLY A 300 -6.39 -5.17 3.18
C GLY A 300 -6.75 -4.52 4.52
N ASP A 301 -5.79 -3.86 5.17
CA ASP A 301 -6.00 -3.23 6.47
C ASP A 301 -6.94 -2.02 6.36
N GLN A 302 -6.78 -1.18 5.31
CA GLN A 302 -7.68 -0.05 5.05
C GLN A 302 -9.11 -0.51 4.70
N SER A 303 -9.28 -1.64 4.01
CA SER A 303 -10.63 -2.16 3.72
C SER A 303 -11.39 -2.58 4.98
N LEU A 304 -10.70 -3.21 5.94
CA LEU A 304 -11.30 -3.62 7.22
C LEU A 304 -11.63 -2.40 8.08
N ASN A 305 -10.73 -1.42 8.14
CA ASN A 305 -10.93 -0.19 8.91
C ASN A 305 -11.97 0.77 8.29
N SER A 306 -12.34 0.58 7.03
CA SER A 306 -13.39 1.34 6.35
C SER A 306 -14.78 0.67 6.39
N GLY A 307 -14.92 -0.40 7.18
CA GLY A 307 -16.22 -1.05 7.41
C GLY A 307 -16.51 -2.28 6.58
N HIS A 308 -15.60 -2.71 5.69
CA HIS A 308 -15.89 -3.88 4.86
C HIS A 308 -15.74 -5.17 5.64
N GLU A 309 -16.74 -6.06 5.55
CA GLU A 309 -16.73 -7.37 6.19
C GLU A 309 -15.45 -8.16 5.86
N ARG A 310 -15.09 -8.22 4.58
CA ARG A 310 -13.97 -9.02 4.07
C ARG A 310 -12.73 -8.15 3.82
N ARG A 311 -11.57 -8.68 4.21
CA ARG A 311 -10.26 -8.11 3.87
C ARG A 311 -10.04 -8.13 2.35
N TRP A 312 -9.81 -6.95 1.76
CA TRP A 312 -9.59 -6.83 0.33
C TRP A 312 -8.22 -7.33 -0.11
N THR A 313 -8.15 -7.68 -1.39
CA THR A 313 -6.89 -7.89 -2.09
C THR A 313 -6.91 -7.11 -3.39
N PRO A 314 -5.75 -6.76 -3.97
CA PRO A 314 -5.71 -6.08 -5.26
C PRO A 314 -6.42 -6.82 -6.41
N ARG A 315 -6.70 -8.12 -6.25
CA ARG A 315 -7.48 -8.92 -7.21
C ARG A 315 -8.94 -8.46 -7.31
N PHE A 316 -9.51 -7.87 -6.25
CA PHE A 316 -10.90 -7.41 -6.26
C PHE A 316 -11.08 -6.28 -7.28
N ALA A 317 -10.13 -5.34 -7.35
CA ALA A 317 -10.12 -4.27 -8.34
C ALA A 317 -10.07 -4.81 -9.78
N ARG A 318 -9.23 -5.83 -10.02
CA ARG A 318 -9.15 -6.47 -11.34
C ARG A 318 -10.48 -7.12 -11.77
N ARG A 319 -11.20 -7.76 -10.85
CA ARG A 319 -12.55 -8.28 -11.13
C ARG A 319 -13.55 -7.15 -11.38
N GLY A 320 -13.45 -6.05 -10.62
CA GLY A 320 -14.22 -4.82 -10.85
C GLY A 320 -14.08 -4.29 -12.27
N ALA A 321 -12.84 -4.06 -12.69
CA ALA A 321 -12.52 -3.60 -14.04
C ALA A 321 -13.03 -4.57 -15.13
N SER A 322 -12.85 -5.88 -14.92
CA SER A 322 -13.36 -6.91 -15.84
C SER A 322 -14.87 -6.85 -16.01
N ASN A 323 -15.60 -6.70 -14.91
CA ASN A 323 -17.05 -6.64 -14.93
C ASN A 323 -17.56 -5.34 -15.55
N ALA A 324 -16.87 -4.22 -15.31
CA ALA A 324 -17.20 -2.94 -15.94
C ALA A 324 -17.01 -2.97 -17.46
N ALA A 325 -16.02 -3.71 -17.98
CA ALA A 325 -15.87 -3.88 -19.42
C ALA A 325 -16.83 -4.93 -20.02
N ASN A 326 -17.37 -5.83 -19.19
CA ASN A 326 -18.18 -6.94 -19.66
C ASN A 326 -19.60 -6.49 -20.01
N GLY A 327 -19.92 -6.48 -21.31
CA GLY A 327 -21.20 -5.99 -21.84
C GLY A 327 -21.13 -4.57 -22.40
N ASP A 328 -20.18 -3.75 -21.91
CA ASP A 328 -19.95 -2.39 -22.40
C ASP A 328 -18.85 -2.33 -23.49
N ALA A 329 -17.98 -3.35 -23.57
CA ALA A 329 -16.97 -3.48 -24.62
C ALA A 329 -17.16 -4.79 -25.40
N PRO A 330 -16.80 -4.82 -26.71
CA PRO A 330 -16.73 -6.07 -27.47
C PRO A 330 -15.79 -7.08 -26.79
N ASP A 331 -16.08 -8.37 -26.90
CA ASP A 331 -15.26 -9.44 -26.29
C ASP A 331 -13.78 -9.34 -26.66
N SER A 332 -13.46 -8.92 -27.90
CA SER A 332 -12.08 -8.70 -28.36
C SER A 332 -11.34 -7.62 -27.56
N VAL A 333 -12.02 -6.51 -27.25
CA VAL A 333 -11.47 -5.40 -26.46
C VAL A 333 -11.36 -5.81 -25.00
N ARG A 334 -12.37 -6.50 -24.45
CA ARG A 334 -12.36 -7.04 -23.09
C ARG A 334 -11.19 -8.02 -22.88
N ASP A 335 -10.98 -8.93 -23.82
CA ASP A 335 -9.91 -9.91 -23.75
C ASP A 335 -8.53 -9.28 -23.97
N GLN A 336 -8.42 -8.27 -24.84
CA GLN A 336 -7.21 -7.45 -24.98
C GLN A 336 -6.86 -6.73 -23.67
N MET A 337 -7.84 -6.05 -23.06
CA MET A 337 -7.68 -5.34 -21.77
C MET A 337 -7.20 -6.29 -20.68
N MET A 338 -7.79 -7.48 -20.61
CA MET A 338 -7.45 -8.48 -19.61
C MET A 338 -6.22 -9.31 -19.97
N ARG A 339 -5.70 -9.16 -21.19
CA ARG A 339 -4.59 -9.93 -21.80
C ARG A 339 -4.87 -11.42 -21.77
N HIS A 340 -6.11 -11.77 -22.06
CA HIS A 340 -6.54 -13.14 -22.28
C HIS A 340 -6.35 -13.51 -23.74
N ASP A 341 -6.13 -14.80 -23.96
CA ASP A 341 -6.16 -15.32 -25.30
C ASP A 341 -7.62 -15.67 -25.62
N PRO A 342 -8.23 -15.07 -26.66
CA PRO A 342 -9.65 -15.24 -26.97
C PRO A 342 -10.04 -16.70 -27.22
N GLN A 343 -9.08 -17.55 -27.57
CA GLN A 343 -9.31 -18.99 -27.79
C GLN A 343 -9.50 -19.77 -26.48
N PHE A 344 -9.23 -19.16 -25.32
CA PHE A 344 -9.32 -19.81 -24.02
C PHE A 344 -10.44 -19.18 -23.18
N ALA A 345 -11.28 -20.02 -22.57
CA ALA A 345 -12.35 -19.60 -21.63
C ALA A 345 -11.85 -19.02 -20.29
N THR A 346 -10.63 -18.45 -20.27
CA THR A 346 -9.96 -17.93 -19.07
C THR A 346 -10.78 -16.83 -18.40
N PHE A 347 -11.44 -15.98 -19.19
CA PHE A 347 -12.29 -14.92 -18.67
C PHE A 347 -13.45 -15.49 -17.84
N HIS A 348 -14.21 -16.43 -18.41
CA HIS A 348 -15.36 -17.07 -17.79
C HIS A 348 -14.99 -17.76 -16.47
N HIS A 349 -13.85 -18.44 -16.40
CA HIS A 349 -13.46 -19.12 -15.16
C HIS A 349 -12.91 -18.17 -14.09
N ALA A 350 -12.12 -17.16 -14.48
CA ALA A 350 -11.37 -16.35 -13.52
C ALA A 350 -12.09 -15.09 -13.03
N TYR A 351 -12.95 -14.48 -13.86
CA TYR A 351 -13.52 -13.15 -13.61
C TYR A 351 -15.04 -13.10 -13.66
N LEU A 352 -15.70 -13.94 -14.46
CA LEU A 352 -17.16 -14.03 -14.41
C LEU A 352 -17.58 -14.44 -12.98
N ASN A 353 -18.48 -13.63 -12.43
CA ASN A 353 -19.05 -13.89 -11.12
C ASN A 353 -20.06 -15.04 -11.24
N GLU A 354 -20.11 -15.88 -10.21
CA GLU A 354 -21.15 -16.89 -10.06
C GLU A 354 -22.54 -16.25 -9.89
N ILE A 355 -22.58 -15.01 -9.38
CA ILE A 355 -23.79 -14.17 -9.32
C ILE A 355 -24.06 -13.59 -10.72
N ALA A 356 -25.19 -13.97 -11.31
CA ALA A 356 -25.66 -13.41 -12.58
C ALA A 356 -26.05 -11.93 -12.38
N ASN A 357 -25.25 -11.01 -12.93
CA ASN A 357 -25.53 -9.58 -12.88
C ASN A 357 -26.52 -9.18 -13.99
N PHE A 358 -27.67 -9.84 -14.01
CA PHE A 358 -28.77 -9.61 -14.95
C PHE A 358 -30.09 -9.87 -14.23
N ASP A 359 -31.01 -8.94 -14.36
CA ASP A 359 -32.37 -9.06 -13.81
C ASP A 359 -33.19 -10.04 -14.63
N LEU A 360 -32.93 -11.34 -14.42
CA LEU A 360 -33.61 -12.42 -15.12
C LEU A 360 -35.09 -12.47 -14.74
N GLN A 361 -35.42 -12.12 -13.50
CA GLN A 361 -36.80 -12.11 -13.01
C GLN A 361 -37.63 -11.12 -13.83
N ASN A 362 -37.28 -9.84 -13.84
CA ASN A 362 -38.09 -8.86 -14.56
C ASN A 362 -37.96 -9.02 -16.07
N ALA A 363 -36.82 -9.47 -16.58
CA ALA A 363 -36.70 -9.83 -17.99
C ALA A 363 -37.66 -10.97 -18.39
N PHE A 364 -37.86 -11.96 -17.52
CA PHE A 364 -38.81 -13.06 -17.76
C PHE A 364 -40.26 -12.62 -17.56
N LEU A 365 -40.53 -11.76 -16.58
CA LEU A 365 -41.85 -11.16 -16.34
C LEU A 365 -42.22 -10.10 -17.39
N GLU A 366 -41.31 -9.77 -18.31
CA GLU A 366 -41.45 -8.68 -19.29
C GLU A 366 -41.69 -7.30 -18.64
N GLU A 367 -41.15 -7.12 -17.43
CA GLU A 367 -41.21 -5.89 -16.65
C GLU A 367 -39.95 -5.03 -16.81
N GLU A 368 -40.00 -3.80 -16.28
CA GLU A 368 -38.84 -2.92 -16.26
C GLU A 368 -37.72 -3.50 -15.39
N LYS A 369 -36.52 -3.63 -15.96
CA LYS A 369 -35.36 -4.21 -15.28
C LYS A 369 -34.83 -3.29 -14.20
N GLN A 370 -34.68 -3.79 -12.99
CA GLN A 370 -34.10 -3.07 -11.85
C GLN A 370 -32.57 -3.12 -11.88
N SER A 371 -31.99 -2.56 -12.95
CA SER A 371 -30.54 -2.62 -13.23
C SER A 371 -29.68 -2.02 -12.10
N GLN A 372 -30.20 -1.06 -11.35
CA GLN A 372 -29.49 -0.45 -10.21
C GLN A 372 -29.42 -1.39 -9.00
N LEU A 373 -30.52 -2.10 -8.70
CA LEU A 373 -30.60 -3.03 -7.57
C LEU A 373 -29.68 -4.24 -7.79
N PHE A 374 -29.66 -4.79 -9.01
CA PHE A 374 -28.77 -5.92 -9.34
C PHE A 374 -27.29 -5.54 -9.30
N ARG A 375 -26.94 -4.29 -9.67
CA ARG A 375 -25.58 -3.78 -9.47
C ARG A 375 -25.20 -3.77 -7.99
N LEU A 376 -26.11 -3.36 -7.09
CA LEU A 376 -25.86 -3.36 -5.65
C LEU A 376 -25.50 -4.76 -5.12
N PHE A 377 -26.21 -5.80 -5.57
CA PHE A 377 -25.97 -7.19 -5.13
C PHE A 377 -24.61 -7.77 -5.53
N ALA A 378 -23.99 -7.25 -6.60
CA ALA A 378 -22.75 -7.79 -7.14
C ALA A 378 -21.47 -7.28 -6.46
N HIS A 379 -21.58 -6.32 -5.53
CA HIS A 379 -20.44 -5.57 -5.01
C HIS A 379 -20.21 -5.78 -3.51
N VAL A 380 -18.94 -5.65 -3.09
CA VAL A 380 -18.55 -5.79 -1.67
C VAL A 380 -19.08 -4.67 -0.78
N SER A 381 -19.72 -3.65 -1.35
CA SER A 381 -20.43 -2.61 -0.59
C SER A 381 -21.64 -3.13 0.16
N LEU A 382 -22.27 -4.22 -0.32
CA LEU A 382 -23.54 -4.71 0.24
C LEU A 382 -23.43 -5.07 1.73
N THR A 383 -22.30 -5.65 2.14
CA THR A 383 -22.06 -6.07 3.52
C THR A 383 -21.18 -5.09 4.30
N ARG A 384 -20.98 -3.87 3.79
CA ARG A 384 -20.19 -2.85 4.49
C ARG A 384 -21.01 -2.26 5.62
N ASP A 385 -20.43 -2.23 6.83
CA ASP A 385 -20.94 -1.46 7.95
C ASP A 385 -19.92 -0.35 8.30
N PRO A 386 -20.23 0.94 8.03
CA PRO A 386 -19.32 2.05 8.33
C PRO A 386 -18.89 2.16 9.80
N ARG A 387 -19.61 1.56 10.74
CA ARG A 387 -19.28 1.53 12.18
C ARG A 387 -18.16 0.54 12.51
N ALA A 388 -17.91 -0.42 11.62
CA ALA A 388 -16.95 -1.49 11.87
C ALA A 388 -15.50 -1.08 11.55
N THR A 389 -14.61 -1.19 12.53
CA THR A 389 -13.15 -1.02 12.38
C THR A 389 -12.44 -2.37 12.39
N ALA A 390 -11.16 -2.44 11.97
CA ALA A 390 -10.46 -3.73 11.89
C ALA A 390 -10.39 -4.45 13.24
N ASP A 391 -10.10 -3.70 14.31
CA ASP A 391 -10.33 -4.12 15.69
C ASP A 391 -11.56 -3.39 16.20
N MET A 392 -12.60 -4.15 16.51
CA MET A 392 -13.87 -3.66 17.04
C MET A 392 -14.29 -4.46 18.28
N VAL A 393 -13.35 -5.16 18.90
CA VAL A 393 -13.57 -5.97 20.10
C VAL A 393 -13.71 -5.03 21.29
N PRO A 394 -14.85 -5.01 22.01
CA PRO A 394 -15.02 -4.20 23.21
C PRO A 394 -14.03 -4.56 24.31
N GLU A 395 -13.69 -3.60 25.18
CA GLU A 395 -12.77 -3.82 26.29
C GLU A 395 -13.31 -4.87 27.28
N GLU A 396 -14.63 -4.93 27.45
CA GLU A 396 -15.32 -5.91 28.29
C GLU A 396 -15.13 -7.33 27.75
N VAL A 397 -15.17 -7.48 26.41
CA VAL A 397 -14.90 -8.77 25.76
C VAL A 397 -13.45 -9.16 26.01
N TRP A 398 -12.49 -8.26 25.83
CA TRP A 398 -11.09 -8.51 26.16
C TRP A 398 -10.88 -8.92 27.63
N ALA A 399 -11.54 -8.23 28.56
CA ALA A 399 -11.46 -8.51 30.00
C ALA A 399 -12.07 -9.87 30.39
N SER A 400 -13.08 -10.34 29.65
CA SER A 400 -13.77 -11.60 29.90
C SER A 400 -13.03 -12.84 29.38
N LEU A 401 -12.04 -12.67 28.50
CA LEU A 401 -11.38 -13.81 27.86
C LEU A 401 -10.50 -14.57 28.87
N PRO A 402 -10.68 -15.91 29.00
CA PRO A 402 -9.83 -16.69 29.88
C PRO A 402 -8.38 -16.68 29.39
N PRO A 403 -7.38 -16.69 30.28
CA PRO A 403 -5.98 -16.71 29.87
C PRO A 403 -5.68 -17.97 29.06
N ASP A 404 -4.80 -17.83 28.07
CA ASP A 404 -4.40 -18.97 27.23
C ASP A 404 -3.52 -19.94 28.02
N PRO A 405 -3.91 -21.21 28.22
CA PRO A 405 -3.15 -22.14 29.03
C PRO A 405 -1.70 -22.33 28.55
N GLU A 406 -1.46 -22.26 27.24
CA GLU A 406 -0.12 -22.42 26.68
C GLU A 406 0.74 -21.17 26.94
N ILE A 407 0.14 -19.98 26.87
CA ILE A 407 0.84 -18.73 27.19
C ILE A 407 1.15 -18.66 28.69
N VAL A 408 0.21 -19.05 29.55
CA VAL A 408 0.40 -19.10 31.01
C VAL A 408 1.55 -20.04 31.36
N LYS A 409 1.57 -21.25 30.79
CA LYS A 409 2.65 -22.22 31.02
C LYS A 409 4.03 -21.67 30.61
N LEU A 410 4.12 -20.98 29.46
CA LEU A 410 5.37 -20.35 29.03
C LEU A 410 5.78 -19.20 29.95
N GLU A 411 4.81 -18.48 30.54
CA GLU A 411 5.04 -17.40 31.49
C GLU A 411 5.55 -17.91 32.84
N GLU A 412 5.00 -19.01 33.32
CA GLU A 412 5.45 -19.74 34.51
C GLU A 412 6.89 -20.26 34.30
N GLU A 413 7.17 -20.97 33.21
CA GLU A 413 8.52 -21.43 32.87
C GLU A 413 9.51 -20.26 32.81
N ARG A 414 9.10 -19.12 32.24
CA ARG A 414 9.92 -17.91 32.19
C ARG A 414 10.12 -17.30 33.58
N ALA A 415 9.13 -17.37 34.47
CA ALA A 415 9.21 -16.82 35.82
C ALA A 415 10.13 -17.67 36.70
N GLU A 416 10.01 -18.99 36.62
CA GLU A 416 10.89 -19.96 37.28
C GLU A 416 12.35 -19.71 36.89
N LEU A 417 12.64 -19.64 35.59
CA LEU A 417 13.99 -19.38 35.08
C LEU A 417 14.54 -17.99 35.45
N LYS A 418 13.66 -17.03 35.78
CA LYS A 418 14.07 -15.69 36.21
C LYS A 418 14.40 -15.63 37.69
N GLU A 419 13.87 -16.52 38.53
CA GLU A 419 14.07 -16.51 39.99
C GLU A 419 13.80 -15.12 40.63
N GLY A 420 12.84 -14.36 40.10
CA GLY A 420 12.54 -13.00 40.56
C GLY A 420 13.51 -11.90 40.10
N ASN A 421 14.57 -12.23 39.33
CA ASN A 421 15.53 -11.25 38.83
C ASN A 421 14.94 -10.33 37.75
N TYR A 422 14.97 -9.03 38.00
CA TYR A 422 14.54 -8.01 37.02
C TYR A 422 15.56 -7.83 35.87
N ARG A 423 16.86 -7.94 36.17
CA ARG A 423 17.94 -7.87 35.16
C ARG A 423 18.34 -9.28 34.74
N ILE A 424 18.21 -9.57 33.44
CA ILE A 424 18.55 -10.86 32.85
C ILE A 424 19.88 -10.87 32.09
N ASP A 425 20.51 -9.71 31.91
CA ASP A 425 21.79 -9.60 31.19
C ASP A 425 22.90 -10.27 32.02
N GLY A 426 23.51 -11.34 31.49
CA GLY A 426 24.52 -12.15 32.18
C GLY A 426 23.96 -13.29 33.03
N HIS A 427 22.65 -13.54 32.98
CA HIS A 427 22.01 -14.64 33.70
C HIS A 427 22.31 -16.01 33.04
N ILE A 428 22.44 -17.07 33.84
CA ILE A 428 22.74 -18.44 33.35
C ILE A 428 21.69 -18.89 32.31
N HIS A 429 20.42 -18.54 32.55
CA HIS A 429 19.29 -18.86 31.67
C HIS A 429 18.89 -17.72 30.71
N GLU A 430 19.73 -16.72 30.49
CA GLU A 430 19.38 -15.53 29.67
C GLU A 430 18.81 -15.90 28.29
N GLU A 431 19.45 -16.83 27.59
CA GLU A 431 19.03 -17.23 26.24
C GLU A 431 17.62 -17.84 26.24
N LYS A 432 17.34 -18.78 27.15
CA LYS A 432 16.05 -19.43 27.29
C LYS A 432 14.95 -18.46 27.75
N ILE A 433 15.25 -17.54 28.68
CA ILE A 433 14.29 -16.50 29.10
C ILE A 433 13.91 -15.59 27.93
N ARG A 434 14.86 -15.23 27.07
CA ARG A 434 14.62 -14.40 25.87
C ARG A 434 13.80 -15.16 24.82
N GLN A 435 14.08 -16.45 24.62
CA GLN A 435 13.27 -17.33 23.76
C GLN A 435 11.81 -17.34 24.21
N LEU A 436 11.55 -17.72 25.47
CA LEU A 436 10.21 -17.77 26.04
C LEU A 436 9.52 -16.41 25.90
N THR A 437 10.24 -15.31 26.16
CA THR A 437 9.69 -13.95 25.97
C THR A 437 9.24 -13.69 24.53
N GLN A 438 9.98 -14.16 23.53
CA GLN A 438 9.62 -14.00 22.12
C GLN A 438 8.47 -14.93 21.72
N GLU A 439 8.45 -16.17 22.19
CA GLU A 439 7.36 -17.12 21.95
C GLU A 439 6.05 -16.66 22.57
N ILE A 440 6.07 -16.20 23.83
CA ILE A 440 4.94 -15.57 24.51
C ILE A 440 4.42 -14.40 23.67
N ARG A 441 5.29 -13.49 23.22
CA ARG A 441 4.89 -12.35 22.38
C ARG A 441 4.25 -12.80 21.07
N LYS A 442 4.80 -13.82 20.41
CA LYS A 442 4.28 -14.38 19.16
C LYS A 442 2.90 -15.00 19.38
N LYS A 443 2.74 -15.82 20.42
CA LYS A 443 1.47 -16.48 20.75
C LYS A 443 0.40 -15.48 21.17
N ARG A 444 0.74 -14.49 22.01
CA ARG A 444 -0.16 -13.37 22.34
C ARG A 444 -0.64 -12.66 21.08
N SER A 445 0.27 -12.24 20.20
CA SER A 445 -0.11 -11.58 18.94
C SER A 445 -0.95 -12.48 18.01
N GLN A 446 -0.70 -13.79 17.99
CA GLN A 446 -1.53 -14.73 17.23
C GLN A 446 -2.93 -14.85 17.81
N ARG A 447 -3.04 -14.96 19.14
CA ARG A 447 -4.30 -15.01 19.87
C ARG A 447 -5.10 -13.72 19.66
N ASP A 448 -4.48 -12.55 19.81
CA ASP A 448 -5.17 -11.27 19.63
C ASP A 448 -5.76 -11.16 18.23
N ARG A 449 -4.98 -11.50 17.20
CA ARG A 449 -5.46 -11.52 15.80
C ARG A 449 -6.61 -12.50 15.59
N GLN A 450 -6.58 -13.65 16.27
CA GLN A 450 -7.64 -14.64 16.17
C GLN A 450 -8.93 -14.15 16.82
N VAL A 451 -8.84 -13.55 18.02
CA VAL A 451 -9.98 -12.96 18.73
C VAL A 451 -10.60 -11.85 17.89
N VAL A 452 -9.80 -10.90 17.41
CA VAL A 452 -10.27 -9.80 16.53
C VAL A 452 -11.00 -10.35 15.30
N LYS A 453 -10.41 -11.36 14.66
CA LYS A 453 -11.02 -12.00 13.49
C LYS A 453 -12.36 -12.67 13.84
N GLN A 454 -12.39 -13.48 14.89
CA GLN A 454 -13.59 -14.22 15.30
C GLN A 454 -14.72 -13.30 15.75
N TYR A 455 -14.39 -12.27 16.53
CA TYR A 455 -15.37 -11.28 16.96
C TYR A 455 -15.95 -10.51 15.77
N ARG A 456 -15.11 -10.14 14.78
CA ARG A 456 -15.59 -9.52 13.55
C ARG A 456 -16.53 -10.45 12.77
N GLU A 457 -16.16 -11.72 12.60
CA GLU A 457 -17.01 -12.72 11.95
C GLU A 457 -18.35 -12.86 12.70
N HIS A 458 -18.32 -12.88 14.04
CA HIS A 458 -19.51 -12.88 14.89
C HIS A 458 -20.35 -11.60 14.72
N TYR A 459 -19.72 -10.42 14.68
CA TYR A 459 -20.40 -9.14 14.49
C TYR A 459 -21.17 -9.12 13.18
N PHE A 460 -20.52 -9.38 12.04
CA PHE A 460 -21.18 -9.33 10.73
C PHE A 460 -22.23 -10.43 10.55
N TYR A 461 -22.06 -11.58 11.20
CA TYR A 461 -23.07 -12.64 11.18
C TYR A 461 -24.34 -12.24 11.93
N ASN A 462 -24.22 -11.67 13.14
CA ASN A 462 -25.36 -11.41 14.01
C ASN A 462 -25.97 -10.01 13.86
N ARG A 463 -25.21 -9.01 13.39
CA ARG A 463 -25.67 -7.61 13.32
C ARG A 463 -26.99 -7.45 12.56
N PRO A 464 -27.20 -8.08 11.39
CA PRO A 464 -28.47 -7.98 10.69
C PRO A 464 -29.65 -8.48 11.53
N THR A 465 -29.47 -9.59 12.27
CA THR A 465 -30.50 -10.12 13.18
C THR A 465 -30.78 -9.16 14.32
N TRP A 466 -29.75 -8.58 14.93
CA TRP A 466 -29.92 -7.58 15.99
C TRP A 466 -30.70 -6.37 15.49
N ASP A 467 -30.38 -5.85 14.32
CA ASP A 467 -31.08 -4.70 13.73
C ASP A 467 -32.56 -5.02 13.45
N ILE A 468 -32.87 -6.21 12.92
CA ILE A 468 -34.26 -6.67 12.68
C ILE A 468 -35.06 -6.78 13.99
N GLU A 469 -34.49 -7.39 15.03
CA GLU A 469 -35.19 -7.57 16.31
C GLU A 469 -35.45 -6.24 17.00
N ARG A 470 -34.49 -5.29 16.94
CA ARG A 470 -34.68 -3.93 17.47
C ARG A 470 -35.79 -3.18 16.74
N GLN A 471 -35.83 -3.27 15.41
CA GLN A 471 -36.91 -2.71 14.61
C GLN A 471 -38.27 -3.33 14.97
N ALA A 472 -38.32 -4.65 15.16
CA ALA A 472 -39.55 -5.35 15.57
C ALA A 472 -40.04 -4.94 16.97
N GLN A 473 -39.12 -4.56 17.86
CA GLN A 473 -39.42 -4.04 19.19
C GLN A 473 -39.79 -2.55 19.19
N GLY A 474 -39.70 -1.87 18.04
CA GLY A 474 -39.95 -0.43 17.94
C GLY A 474 -38.87 0.43 18.58
N GLU A 475 -37.66 -0.12 18.77
CA GLU A 475 -36.52 0.67 19.23
C GLU A 475 -36.04 1.63 18.14
N GLU A 476 -35.57 2.81 18.54
CA GLU A 476 -34.98 3.77 17.61
C GLU A 476 -33.72 3.19 16.96
N GLU A 477 -33.60 3.41 15.64
CA GLU A 477 -32.40 3.04 14.91
C GLU A 477 -31.18 3.77 15.50
N GLU A 478 -30.08 3.04 15.61
CA GLU A 478 -28.82 3.62 16.08
C GLU A 478 -28.33 4.64 15.05
N GLU A 479 -28.37 5.93 15.41
CA GLU A 479 -27.95 7.01 14.52
C GLU A 479 -26.46 6.87 14.14
N PHE A 480 -26.18 6.73 12.84
CA PHE A 480 -24.81 6.74 12.34
C PHE A 480 -24.39 8.18 12.04
N SER A 481 -23.47 8.72 12.84
CA SER A 481 -22.79 9.97 12.55
C SER A 481 -21.52 9.72 11.72
N GLU A 482 -21.36 10.43 10.61
CA GLU A 482 -20.12 10.37 9.84
C GLU A 482 -18.91 10.81 10.69
N PRO A 483 -17.77 10.11 10.59
CA PRO A 483 -16.58 10.47 11.36
C PRO A 483 -16.06 11.84 10.93
N ILE A 484 -15.68 12.66 11.90
CA ILE A 484 -15.05 13.96 11.65
C ILE A 484 -13.64 13.75 11.11
N ILE A 485 -13.23 14.55 10.13
CA ILE A 485 -11.86 14.57 9.60
C ILE A 485 -10.90 15.04 10.71
N ASN A 486 -10.28 14.09 11.41
CA ASN A 486 -9.37 14.35 12.53
C ASN A 486 -7.92 13.99 12.15
N VAL A 487 -7.35 14.77 11.23
CA VAL A 487 -5.97 14.63 10.77
C VAL A 487 -5.16 15.86 11.16
N THR A 488 -3.94 15.65 11.65
CA THR A 488 -3.09 16.72 12.20
C THR A 488 -2.29 17.48 11.15
N ILE A 489 -2.11 16.91 9.96
CA ILE A 489 -1.37 17.55 8.87
C ILE A 489 -2.34 18.44 8.08
N PRO A 490 -2.11 19.77 7.99
CA PRO A 490 -3.03 20.70 7.35
C PRO A 490 -3.29 20.38 5.87
N GLU A 491 -2.24 20.02 5.12
CA GLU A 491 -2.35 19.68 3.70
C GLU A 491 -3.24 18.45 3.50
N ARG A 492 -3.15 17.49 4.43
CA ARG A 492 -3.98 16.27 4.44
C ARG A 492 -5.42 16.58 4.84
N ALA A 493 -5.64 17.44 5.83
CA ALA A 493 -6.98 17.87 6.26
C ALA A 493 -7.71 18.53 5.10
N ARG A 494 -7.04 19.46 4.41
CA ARG A 494 -7.59 20.17 3.26
C ARG A 494 -7.91 19.23 2.09
N LEU A 495 -7.03 18.28 1.78
CA LEU A 495 -7.33 17.23 0.79
C LEU A 495 -8.53 16.38 1.21
N GLY A 496 -8.65 16.06 2.50
CA GLY A 496 -9.81 15.37 3.07
C GLY A 496 -11.11 16.13 2.81
N GLU A 497 -11.15 17.42 3.12
CA GLU A 497 -12.31 18.29 2.87
C GLU A 497 -12.70 18.29 1.39
N ILE A 498 -11.72 18.52 0.50
CA ILE A 498 -11.96 18.54 -0.95
C ILE A 498 -12.54 17.20 -1.40
N PHE A 499 -11.98 16.08 -0.95
CA PHE A 499 -12.42 14.76 -1.42
C PHE A 499 -13.74 14.28 -0.83
N CYS A 500 -14.05 14.63 0.41
CA CYS A 500 -15.30 14.26 1.06
C CYS A 500 -16.46 15.16 0.62
N HIS A 501 -16.20 16.46 0.46
CA HIS A 501 -17.24 17.49 0.38
C HIS A 501 -17.22 18.31 -0.92
N GLN A 502 -16.58 17.83 -2.00
CA GLN A 502 -16.62 18.49 -3.30
C GLN A 502 -18.08 18.64 -3.80
N PRO A 503 -18.60 19.86 -4.02
CA PRO A 503 -19.93 20.08 -4.57
C PRO A 503 -20.11 19.45 -5.96
N ASP A 504 -21.35 19.11 -6.31
CA ASP A 504 -21.68 18.52 -7.62
C ASP A 504 -21.83 19.58 -8.73
N ASP A 505 -22.24 20.79 -8.37
CA ASP A 505 -22.64 21.90 -9.23
C ASP A 505 -21.50 22.88 -9.58
N LEU A 506 -20.25 22.47 -9.36
CA LEU A 506 -19.09 23.31 -9.66
C LEU A 506 -18.96 23.62 -11.16
N THR A 507 -18.63 24.89 -11.45
CA THR A 507 -18.27 25.33 -12.80
C THR A 507 -16.94 24.69 -13.23
N GLU A 508 -16.68 24.63 -14.54
CA GLU A 508 -15.41 24.11 -15.06
C GLU A 508 -14.20 24.88 -14.55
N ASP A 509 -14.33 26.19 -14.33
CA ASP A 509 -13.24 27.04 -13.87
C ASP A 509 -12.96 26.86 -12.37
N GLN A 510 -14.01 26.63 -11.56
CA GLN A 510 -13.86 26.21 -10.16
C GLN A 510 -13.18 24.84 -10.05
N ILE A 511 -13.58 23.87 -10.89
CA ILE A 511 -12.94 22.55 -10.94
C ILE A 511 -11.48 22.68 -11.36
N PHE A 512 -11.18 23.56 -12.31
CA PHE A 512 -9.81 23.83 -12.74
C PHE A 512 -8.95 24.37 -11.60
N GLN A 513 -9.44 25.34 -10.82
CA GLN A 513 -8.71 25.86 -9.66
C GLN A 513 -8.51 24.80 -8.57
N LEU A 514 -9.57 24.03 -8.25
CA LEU A 514 -9.46 22.95 -7.28
C LEU A 514 -8.51 21.84 -7.75
N LYS A 515 -8.36 21.59 -9.06
CA LYS A 515 -7.35 20.66 -9.60
C LYS A 515 -5.94 21.12 -9.30
N ILE A 516 -5.65 22.41 -9.47
CA ILE A 516 -4.36 23.01 -9.16
C ILE A 516 -4.10 22.88 -7.66
N GLU A 517 -5.04 23.35 -6.83
CA GLU A 517 -4.96 23.27 -5.36
C GLU A 517 -4.73 21.82 -4.89
N THR A 518 -5.49 20.86 -5.44
CA THR A 518 -5.35 19.44 -5.10
C THR A 518 -3.96 18.91 -5.42
N VAL A 519 -3.41 19.22 -6.59
CA VAL A 519 -2.07 18.75 -6.97
C VAL A 519 -1.00 19.40 -6.09
N ASP A 520 -1.08 20.70 -5.84
CA ASP A 520 -0.13 21.40 -4.97
C ASP A 520 -0.18 20.87 -3.53
N LEU A 521 -1.37 20.60 -3.00
CA LEU A 521 -1.54 19.95 -1.68
C LEU A 521 -0.96 18.54 -1.66
N MET A 522 -1.17 17.74 -2.70
CA MET A 522 -0.58 16.39 -2.80
C MET A 522 0.96 16.45 -2.85
N VAL A 523 1.54 17.43 -3.58
CA VAL A 523 2.98 17.66 -3.63
C VAL A 523 3.52 18.03 -2.24
N ALA A 524 2.90 19.03 -1.59
CA ALA A 524 3.31 19.46 -0.26
C ALA A 524 3.16 18.34 0.79
N LEU A 525 2.11 17.52 0.67
CA LEU A 525 1.88 16.36 1.53
C LEU A 525 2.98 15.30 1.36
N CYS A 526 3.55 15.12 0.16
CA CYS A 526 4.62 14.14 -0.07
C CYS A 526 5.87 14.38 0.81
N ASP A 527 6.09 15.62 1.24
CA ASP A 527 7.16 16.03 2.15
C ASP A 527 6.74 16.05 3.63
N LYS A 528 5.62 15.43 3.99
CA LYS A 528 5.18 15.28 5.39
C LYS A 528 5.27 13.83 5.86
N ARG A 529 5.26 13.65 7.18
CA ARG A 529 5.19 12.35 7.85
C ARG A 529 4.62 12.49 9.25
N GLU A 530 4.03 11.41 9.74
CA GLU A 530 3.61 11.27 11.14
C GLU A 530 4.47 10.19 11.82
N THR A 531 4.52 10.21 13.15
CA THR A 531 5.17 9.16 13.93
C THR A 531 4.31 8.76 15.13
N ILE A 532 4.73 7.70 15.84
CA ILE A 532 4.07 7.23 17.07
C ILE A 532 3.96 8.35 18.12
N LYS A 533 4.80 9.39 18.04
CA LYS A 533 4.70 10.58 18.90
C LYS A 533 3.32 11.25 18.81
N ARG A 534 2.68 11.26 17.63
CA ARG A 534 1.32 11.79 17.44
C ARG A 534 0.35 11.15 18.42
N ASN A 535 0.33 9.82 18.51
CA ASN A 535 -0.58 9.11 19.40
C ASN A 535 -0.30 9.47 20.87
N CYS A 536 0.98 9.51 21.27
CA CYS A 536 1.36 9.92 22.63
C CYS A 536 0.94 11.36 22.95
N ILE A 537 1.02 12.28 21.98
CA ILE A 537 0.59 13.67 22.13
C ILE A 537 -0.93 13.72 22.31
N GLN A 538 -1.68 13.02 21.46
CA GLN A 538 -3.13 12.95 21.53
C GLN A 538 -3.62 12.33 22.85
N GLU A 539 -2.98 11.27 23.33
CA GLU A 539 -3.28 10.66 24.63
C GLU A 539 -3.04 11.63 25.80
N ARG A 540 -1.94 12.39 25.78
CA ARG A 540 -1.65 13.41 26.82
C ARG A 540 -2.69 14.53 26.83
N LEU A 541 -3.14 14.97 25.66
CA LEU A 541 -4.18 16.01 25.53
C LEU A 541 -5.54 15.50 26.04
N LYS A 542 -5.85 14.22 25.86
CA LYS A 542 -7.06 13.60 26.41
C LYS A 542 -6.98 13.44 27.93
N ALA A 543 -5.82 13.09 28.47
CA ALA A 543 -5.62 12.92 29.92
C ALA A 543 -5.62 14.24 30.71
N TYR A 544 -5.25 15.35 30.06
CA TYR A 544 -5.28 16.70 30.64
C TYR A 544 -6.01 17.65 29.68
N PRO A 545 -7.35 17.64 29.63
CA PRO A 545 -8.08 18.66 28.91
C PRO A 545 -7.74 20.01 29.55
N SER A 546 -7.04 20.90 28.82
CA SER A 546 -6.80 22.26 29.31
C SER A 546 -8.11 22.86 29.78
N VAL A 547 -8.13 23.30 31.04
CA VAL A 547 -9.20 24.11 31.61
C VAL A 547 -9.47 25.24 30.61
N LYS A 548 -10.68 25.28 30.05
CA LYS A 548 -11.16 26.40 29.26
C LYS A 548 -11.02 27.64 30.14
N THR A 549 -9.96 28.41 29.94
CA THR A 549 -9.91 29.76 30.48
C THR A 549 -10.64 30.59 29.43
N GLU A 550 -11.81 31.10 29.80
CA GLU A 550 -12.51 32.10 29.00
C GLU A 550 -11.54 33.23 28.61
N PRO A 551 -11.69 33.85 27.44
CA PRO A 551 -10.83 34.95 27.04
C PRO A 551 -11.16 36.15 27.93
N LEU A 552 -10.36 36.35 28.97
CA LEU A 552 -10.29 37.63 29.65
C LEU A 552 -9.57 38.58 28.69
N GLU A 553 -10.33 39.54 28.15
CA GLU A 553 -9.81 40.75 27.55
C GLU A 553 -8.94 41.47 28.58
N ILE A 554 -7.63 41.22 28.53
CA ILE A 554 -6.64 42.04 29.21
C ILE A 554 -5.68 42.52 28.14
N GLU A 555 -5.77 43.81 27.86
CA GLU A 555 -4.77 44.58 27.13
C GLU A 555 -3.40 44.34 27.77
N HIS A 556 -2.55 43.55 27.12
CA HIS A 556 -1.15 43.44 27.48
C HIS A 556 -0.27 43.58 26.25
N GLU A 557 0.51 44.65 26.32
CA GLU A 557 1.73 44.98 25.61
C GLU A 557 2.43 43.77 24.97
N THR A 558 2.86 44.00 23.73
CA THR A 558 3.74 43.18 22.90
C THR A 558 4.81 42.42 23.71
N SER A 559 4.49 41.20 24.12
CA SER A 559 5.50 40.20 24.48
C SER A 559 5.98 39.50 23.19
N PRO A 560 7.29 39.28 23.00
CA PRO A 560 7.77 38.58 21.82
C PRO A 560 7.23 37.15 21.85
N SER A 561 6.61 36.71 20.76
CA SER A 561 6.13 35.33 20.60
C SER A 561 7.17 34.34 21.14
N PRO A 562 6.80 33.35 21.99
CA PRO A 562 7.76 32.39 22.50
C PRO A 562 8.47 31.73 21.32
N ASN A 563 9.80 31.76 21.35
CA ASN A 563 10.61 31.27 20.25
C ASN A 563 10.31 29.79 20.00
N ARG A 564 9.57 29.48 18.93
CA ARG A 564 8.99 28.15 18.65
C ARG A 564 10.04 27.01 18.65
N PHE A 565 11.29 27.32 18.34
CA PHE A 565 12.42 26.39 18.40
C PHE A 565 13.58 27.04 19.17
N PRO A 566 13.57 27.00 20.51
CA PRO A 566 14.62 27.62 21.33
C PRO A 566 15.96 26.94 21.07
N LEU A 567 17.05 27.72 21.12
CA LEU A 567 18.39 27.17 20.84
C LEU A 567 18.80 26.16 21.91
N LEU A 568 18.45 26.44 23.17
CA LEU A 568 18.59 25.52 24.28
C LEU A 568 17.38 24.57 24.30
N LEU A 569 17.64 23.27 24.19
CA LEU A 569 16.62 22.23 24.19
C LEU A 569 16.45 21.65 25.58
N HIS A 570 15.28 21.06 25.84
CA HIS A 570 15.11 20.21 27.01
C HIS A 570 16.00 18.96 26.88
N VAL A 571 16.58 18.49 27.98
CA VAL A 571 17.54 17.36 28.01
C VAL A 571 17.01 16.04 27.42
N ALA A 572 15.68 15.91 27.34
CA ALA A 572 14.99 14.76 26.75
C ALA A 572 14.31 15.07 25.40
N GLN A 573 14.66 16.17 24.73
CA GLN A 573 14.26 16.45 23.34
C GLN A 573 15.33 15.95 22.37
N CYS A 574 14.89 15.52 21.19
CA CYS A 574 15.78 15.03 20.15
C CYS A 574 16.32 16.20 19.31
N PRO A 575 17.64 16.42 19.24
CA PRO A 575 18.23 17.55 18.51
C PRO A 575 18.08 17.45 16.99
N ASP A 576 17.75 16.27 16.47
CA ASP A 576 17.52 16.05 15.04
C ASP A 576 16.04 16.19 14.67
N CYS A 577 15.12 15.65 15.49
CA CYS A 577 13.69 15.75 15.21
C CYS A 577 13.19 17.18 15.19
N ILE A 578 13.77 18.09 15.99
CA ILE A 578 13.39 19.50 15.96
C ILE A 578 13.67 20.15 14.60
N GLY A 579 14.63 19.62 13.85
CA GLY A 579 14.99 20.06 12.51
C GLY A 579 14.22 19.41 11.36
N ASP A 580 13.53 18.29 11.60
CA ASP A 580 12.81 17.55 10.57
C ASP A 580 11.50 18.27 10.21
N GLU A 581 11.54 19.09 9.16
CA GLU A 581 10.40 19.89 8.66
C GLU A 581 9.23 19.03 8.13
N ARG A 582 9.47 17.73 7.94
CA ARG A 582 8.43 16.79 7.52
C ARG A 582 7.46 16.46 8.67
N LEU A 583 7.87 16.69 9.92
CA LEU A 583 7.07 16.46 11.12
C LEU A 583 6.25 17.71 11.50
N SER A 584 5.12 17.48 12.19
CA SER A 584 4.36 18.54 12.85
C SER A 584 5.17 19.30 13.91
N CYS A 585 4.78 20.53 14.24
CA CYS A 585 5.50 21.35 15.23
C CYS A 585 5.57 20.65 16.60
N GLU A 586 4.49 19.97 16.97
CA GLU A 586 4.31 19.23 18.21
C GLU A 586 5.24 18.00 18.25
N GLU A 587 5.39 17.27 17.14
CA GLU A 587 6.30 16.12 17.06
C GLU A 587 7.78 16.52 17.00
N ARG A 588 8.08 17.68 16.40
CA ARG A 588 9.42 18.29 16.38
C ARG A 588 9.88 18.68 17.77
N THR A 589 8.97 19.18 18.60
CA THR A 589 9.23 19.62 19.99
C THR A 589 8.92 18.53 21.03
N PHE A 590 8.62 17.31 20.59
CA PHE A 590 8.27 16.19 21.47
C PHE A 590 9.34 15.91 22.54
N THR A 591 8.90 15.89 23.79
CA THR A 591 9.75 15.57 24.95
C THR A 591 9.52 14.13 25.39
N TYR A 592 10.60 13.34 25.33
CA TYR A 592 10.60 11.95 25.79
C TYR A 592 10.54 11.89 27.31
N CYS A 593 10.06 10.77 27.85
CA CYS A 593 9.94 10.57 29.29
C CYS A 593 11.29 10.60 30.02
N ARG A 594 12.39 10.20 29.36
CA ARG A 594 13.75 10.20 29.93
C ARG A 594 14.82 10.43 28.84
N PRO A 595 15.96 11.06 29.16
CA PRO A 595 17.07 11.27 28.21
C PRO A 595 17.62 9.97 27.59
N THR A 596 17.54 8.85 28.30
CA THR A 596 17.98 7.55 27.80
C THR A 596 17.12 7.05 26.63
N VAL A 597 15.81 7.26 26.69
CA VAL A 597 14.87 6.89 25.62
C VAL A 597 15.05 7.80 24.40
N MET A 598 15.27 9.10 24.64
CA MET A 598 15.64 10.03 23.57
C MET A 598 16.94 9.59 22.88
N ASN A 599 17.97 9.20 23.63
CA ASN A 599 19.22 8.68 23.08
C ASN A 599 19.02 7.36 22.31
N ASP A 600 18.14 6.46 22.77
CA ASP A 600 17.79 5.26 22.01
C ASP A 600 17.16 5.59 20.66
N HIS A 601 16.24 6.55 20.65
CA HIS A 601 15.66 7.07 19.42
C HIS A 601 16.72 7.70 18.51
N PHE A 602 17.60 8.56 19.05
CA PHE A 602 18.66 9.21 18.28
C PHE A 602 19.61 8.19 17.64
N ASP A 603 20.09 7.21 18.41
CA ASP A 603 20.98 6.17 17.94
C ASP A 603 20.36 5.31 16.84
N ASP A 604 19.06 5.00 16.96
CA ASP A 604 18.37 4.11 16.05
C ASP A 604 17.88 4.82 14.77
N GLN A 605 17.53 6.11 14.85
CA GLN A 605 16.92 6.86 13.74
C GLN A 605 17.88 7.81 13.01
N HIS A 606 18.85 8.39 13.72
CA HIS A 606 19.62 9.53 13.21
C HIS A 606 21.13 9.27 13.09
N LEU A 607 21.69 8.47 14.00
CA LEU A 607 23.13 8.26 14.09
C LEU A 607 23.72 7.52 12.88
N THR A 608 23.04 6.51 12.34
CA THR A 608 23.55 5.71 11.21
C THR A 608 23.88 6.55 9.99
N LYS A 609 23.03 7.53 9.65
CA LYS A 609 23.26 8.45 8.53
C LYS A 609 24.51 9.31 8.75
N ARG A 610 24.76 9.74 9.99
CA ARG A 610 25.93 10.57 10.35
C ARG A 610 27.23 9.79 10.32
N GLU A 611 27.19 8.55 10.77
CA GLU A 611 28.33 7.64 10.64
C GLU A 611 28.66 7.33 9.18
N GLN A 612 27.64 7.21 8.33
CA GLN A 612 27.87 7.06 6.90
C GLN A 612 28.48 8.33 6.30
N ALA A 613 27.96 9.51 6.65
CA ALA A 613 28.52 10.78 6.20
C ALA A 613 29.99 10.94 6.61
N GLU A 614 30.33 10.67 7.87
CA GLU A 614 31.72 10.72 8.36
C GLU A 614 32.64 9.77 7.59
N ARG A 615 32.19 8.52 7.33
CA ARG A 615 32.97 7.53 6.56
C ARG A 615 33.17 7.92 5.10
N SER A 616 32.18 8.58 4.50
CA SER A 616 32.25 9.08 3.13
C SER A 616 33.02 10.41 3.01
N GLY A 617 33.51 10.97 4.12
CA GLY A 617 34.15 12.30 4.15
C GLY A 617 33.17 13.46 3.96
N GLU A 618 31.87 13.21 4.03
CA GLU A 618 30.83 14.23 3.97
C GLU A 618 30.73 14.98 5.31
N LYS A 619 30.40 16.27 5.24
CA LYS A 619 30.23 17.09 6.45
C LYS A 619 28.90 16.80 7.13
N ILE A 620 28.94 16.55 8.43
CA ILE A 620 27.76 16.35 9.30
C ILE A 620 27.14 17.70 9.63
N ARG A 621 25.83 17.86 9.41
CA ARG A 621 25.08 19.09 9.71
C ARG A 621 24.36 19.01 11.06
N CYS A 622 24.21 20.14 11.73
CA CYS A 622 23.19 20.29 12.78
C CYS A 622 21.82 20.55 12.15
N GLU A 623 20.82 19.75 12.48
CA GLU A 623 19.47 19.92 11.94
C GLU A 623 18.68 21.03 12.65
N HIS A 624 19.15 21.50 13.81
CA HIS A 624 18.46 22.56 14.54
C HIS A 624 18.27 23.81 13.64
N PRO A 625 17.06 24.39 13.54
CA PRO A 625 16.76 25.47 12.58
C PRO A 625 17.74 26.65 12.62
N LYS A 626 18.25 26.98 13.82
CA LYS A 626 19.20 28.09 14.05
C LYS A 626 20.69 27.74 13.87
N CYS A 627 21.02 26.49 13.55
CA CYS A 627 22.40 26.01 13.42
C CYS A 627 22.66 25.35 12.07
N ARG A 628 21.78 25.59 11.10
CA ARG A 628 21.75 24.94 9.80
C ARG A 628 23.03 25.13 8.97
N ASP A 629 23.79 26.19 9.20
CA ASP A 629 25.02 26.44 8.44
C ASP A 629 26.24 25.76 9.06
N LEU A 630 26.12 25.23 10.27
CA LEU A 630 27.20 24.56 10.97
C LEU A 630 27.41 23.14 10.45
N LYS A 631 28.65 22.86 10.06
CA LYS A 631 29.08 21.61 9.44
C LYS A 631 30.31 21.07 10.18
N PHE A 632 30.27 19.80 10.55
CA PHE A 632 31.29 19.12 11.35
C PHE A 632 31.92 17.98 10.55
N GLN A 633 33.23 17.78 10.67
CA GLN A 633 33.92 16.64 10.05
C GLN A 633 33.72 15.34 10.84
N HIS A 634 33.65 15.44 12.17
CA HIS A 634 33.59 14.27 13.05
C HIS A 634 32.34 14.25 13.92
N ILE A 635 31.81 13.05 14.19
CA ILE A 635 30.61 12.89 15.04
C ILE A 635 30.86 13.44 16.44
N ASN A 636 32.06 13.28 16.99
CA ASN A 636 32.38 13.81 18.32
C ASN A 636 32.34 15.34 18.37
N HIS A 637 32.71 16.04 17.29
CA HIS A 637 32.56 17.50 17.20
C HIS A 637 31.08 17.89 17.19
N PHE A 638 30.26 17.16 16.44
CA PHE A 638 28.80 17.34 16.46
C PHE A 638 28.21 17.11 17.86
N ARG A 639 28.59 16.03 18.55
CA ARG A 639 28.12 15.76 19.93
C ARG A 639 28.50 16.89 20.90
N ASN A 640 29.73 17.38 20.82
CA ASN A 640 30.19 18.51 21.63
C ASN A 640 29.40 19.79 21.34
N HIS A 641 29.09 20.05 20.07
CA HIS A 641 28.22 21.16 19.68
C HIS A 641 26.82 21.01 20.28
N VAL A 642 26.19 19.84 20.14
CA VAL A 642 24.86 19.58 20.70
C VAL A 642 24.84 19.77 22.22
N GLN A 643 25.87 19.31 22.92
CA GLN A 643 25.97 19.51 24.36
C GLN A 643 26.14 20.99 24.74
N LYS A 644 27.08 21.70 24.09
CA LYS A 644 27.42 23.09 24.44
C LYS A 644 26.36 24.10 24.02
N VAL A 645 25.76 23.92 22.84
CA VAL A 645 24.82 24.88 22.24
C VAL A 645 23.38 24.52 22.55
N HIS A 646 23.03 23.23 22.52
CA HIS A 646 21.64 22.77 22.71
C HIS A 646 21.37 22.20 24.11
N GLY A 647 22.38 22.00 24.96
CA GLY A 647 22.21 21.48 26.32
C GLY A 647 21.84 19.99 26.40
N VAL A 648 21.98 19.24 25.28
CA VAL A 648 21.59 17.83 25.21
C VAL A 648 22.83 16.94 25.16
N THR A 649 22.90 15.96 26.07
CA THR A 649 23.99 14.98 26.09
C THR A 649 23.64 13.75 25.26
N LEU A 650 24.36 13.56 24.15
CA LEU A 650 24.29 12.36 23.31
C LEU A 650 25.32 11.32 23.79
N ARG A 651 25.00 10.03 23.62
CA ARG A 651 25.91 8.91 23.96
C ARG A 651 27.23 9.00 23.19
N SER A 652 28.34 8.65 23.85
CA SER A 652 29.65 8.54 23.23
C SER A 652 29.72 7.38 22.22
N SER A 653 30.69 7.40 21.30
CA SER A 653 30.90 6.29 20.36
C SER A 653 31.09 4.95 21.06
N GLU A 654 31.79 4.94 22.20
CA GLU A 654 32.01 3.73 23.00
C GLU A 654 30.68 3.20 23.57
N GLN A 655 29.85 4.07 24.16
CA GLN A 655 28.54 3.69 24.70
C GLN A 655 27.62 3.14 23.59
N VAL A 656 27.64 3.75 22.41
CA VAL A 656 26.88 3.27 21.24
C VAL A 656 27.39 1.90 20.80
N GLN A 657 28.71 1.69 20.75
CA GLN A 657 29.29 0.42 20.35
C GLN A 657 28.94 -0.70 21.35
N GLN A 658 29.05 -0.42 22.65
CA GLN A 658 28.60 -1.34 23.70
C GLN A 658 27.12 -1.70 23.54
N ARG A 659 26.25 -0.71 23.26
CA ARG A 659 24.82 -0.93 22.99
C ARG A 659 24.60 -1.81 21.76
N ARG A 660 25.31 -1.56 20.66
CA ARG A 660 25.22 -2.34 19.41
C ARG A 660 25.69 -3.78 19.63
N GLN A 661 26.80 -3.99 20.32
CA GLN A 661 27.29 -5.33 20.67
C GLN A 661 26.30 -6.08 21.58
N ARG A 662 25.65 -5.39 22.53
CA ARG A 662 24.57 -5.98 23.33
C ARG A 662 23.37 -6.34 22.46
N LYS A 663 22.94 -5.46 21.54
CA LYS A 663 21.84 -5.75 20.58
C LYS A 663 22.17 -6.93 19.66
N GLU A 664 23.40 -7.02 19.16
CA GLU A 664 23.81 -8.09 18.25
C GLU A 664 23.93 -9.44 18.97
N ARG A 665 24.52 -9.47 20.17
CA ARG A 665 24.51 -10.68 21.03
C ARG A 665 23.07 -11.19 21.25
N ARG A 666 22.15 -10.28 21.57
CA ARG A 666 20.72 -10.60 21.71
C ARG A 666 20.12 -11.13 20.41
N ARG A 667 20.47 -10.57 19.25
CA ARG A 667 20.00 -11.05 17.94
C ARG A 667 20.58 -12.42 17.56
N GLN A 668 21.83 -12.69 17.91
CA GLN A 668 22.48 -13.98 17.65
C GLN A 668 21.88 -15.09 18.50
N MET A 669 21.59 -14.81 19.77
CA MET A 669 20.82 -15.71 20.64
C MET A 669 19.46 -16.05 20.00
N VAL A 670 18.79 -15.09 19.36
CA VAL A 670 17.51 -15.34 18.66
C VAL A 670 17.70 -16.09 17.33
N ARG A 671 18.77 -15.82 16.57
CA ARG A 671 18.99 -16.38 15.22
C ARG A 671 19.50 -17.82 15.22
N LYS A 672 20.34 -18.22 16.18
CA LYS A 672 20.86 -19.61 16.27
C LYS A 672 19.74 -20.66 16.35
N GLN A 673 18.50 -20.26 16.68
CA GLN A 673 17.35 -21.15 16.76
C GLN A 673 16.46 -21.17 15.52
N GLY A 674 16.60 -20.23 14.57
CA GLY A 674 15.84 -20.28 13.30
C GLY A 674 16.33 -21.34 12.31
N LEU A 675 17.46 -21.99 12.60
CA LEU A 675 18.09 -23.05 11.82
C LEU A 675 17.93 -24.45 12.45
N LEU A 676 17.27 -24.54 13.62
CA LEU A 676 17.04 -25.78 14.38
C LEU A 676 15.56 -26.18 14.43
N VAL A 677 14.70 -25.58 13.61
CA VAL A 677 13.25 -25.89 13.48
C VAL A 677 12.91 -26.26 12.04
#